data_AF-A0A8K1G6P2-F1
#
_entry.id   AF-A0A8K1G6P2-F1
#
_cell.length_a   1.000
_cell.length_b   1.000
_cell.length_c   1.000
_cell.angle_alpha   90.00
_cell.angle_beta   90.00
_cell.angle_gamma   90.00
#
_symmetry.space_group_name_H-M   'P 1'
#
loop_
_entity.id
_entity.type
_entity.pdbx_description
1 polymer ?
#
loop_
_entity_poly.entity_id
_entity_poly.type
_entity_poly.pdbx_seq_one_letter_code
_entity_poly.pdbx_strand_id
1 'polypeptide(L)'
;MLQGFGCESSLALARLLLLDQVSLEDTWETVAPECGAFPSDWKKAMGKDKKEEAIFLRKKITLLRAFSLLIGSMVGSGIFISPKGVLENSGSVGFSLVVWFSCGLLSVFGALCYAELGTRITKSGGHYIYILETLGPLPSFLFLWAEFFAIRPANSAVVSLAFGRYMLEPFFAPCAAPVPAVKLVSLLAYYTVLALNSWSVTWSARLQMALSVIKLLALALIIVPGMVLLAQGHTENFQDAFDRQSLVLDKLPLAFYAGMFAYSGWFQTSFVREELVKPERNIPLAVIVSVITVIVGYMLTNVSYYTVLGRQDVLASPAVAVSFVQRAFKSLISVVPVLVALSCFGTMNGGIFTFSRTLFVASREGQWPPLFSMIHIRRHTPLPAVMLMFPLVTAMVCVGDIYHLLNFFSFSRWLFIGLATLGLIVHRHRHPELHSPFKVPLFVPVSFTIICLFTVAMSFYSDPVSISIGCTMVLSGFPVYYLVIHRQMSDRCRNLFCAVSRVECRAETLLHPDHVTATVTSAILENEYQADKNGVIVFRAGSQQYKLDFADMVQTNVLFQTQRSVIRLPKQSEGGQEGSQNTTLSHPVYPPQWDQTALPDIGFKLVQLSYDSQEYRKIKSLFEKTMKNYCINQLQRIQNPTLWDIFQWQKEKMKKLHQSKGVNERLLFHGTSPSHVSAICEQNFDWRLCGTHGTMYGKGSYFARDASYSHEYCSSRSGRYSMFVAQVLIGDFVQGNPEYCRPPPRAKNSNRLYDSCVDDPTDPSIFVIFEKQQVYPAYILEYSVETSCVVL
;
A
#
# COMPACT_ATOMS: atom_id res chain seq x y z
N MET A 1 -21.98 -20.06 -36.49
CA MET A 1 -21.34 -21.37 -36.70
C MET A 1 -20.76 -21.80 -35.37
N LEU A 2 -21.25 -22.93 -34.87
CA LEU A 2 -21.05 -23.52 -33.56
C LEU A 2 -19.63 -24.10 -33.36
N GLN A 3 -19.30 -24.31 -32.08
CA GLN A 3 -18.43 -25.36 -31.51
C GLN A 3 -16.90 -25.24 -31.60
N GLY A 4 -16.23 -25.53 -30.47
CA GLY A 4 -14.88 -26.11 -30.47
C GLY A 4 -13.88 -25.62 -29.42
N PHE A 5 -14.11 -25.96 -28.15
CA PHE A 5 -13.16 -26.25 -27.05
C PHE A 5 -11.71 -25.73 -27.05
N GLY A 6 -11.26 -25.28 -25.86
CA GLY A 6 -9.97 -25.74 -25.35
C GLY A 6 -9.28 -24.91 -24.27
N CYS A 7 -9.41 -25.39 -23.02
CA CYS A 7 -8.47 -25.20 -21.89
C CYS A 7 -8.49 -23.88 -21.10
N GLU A 8 -9.44 -23.85 -20.16
CA GLU A 8 -9.27 -23.23 -18.86
C GLU A 8 -8.14 -23.89 -18.06
N SER A 9 -7.38 -23.09 -17.30
CA SER A 9 -7.17 -23.35 -15.87
C SER A 9 -6.24 -22.31 -15.23
N SER A 10 -6.61 -21.97 -13.99
CA SER A 10 -5.78 -21.50 -12.87
C SER A 10 -5.89 -20.02 -12.45
N LEU A 11 -6.50 -19.89 -11.26
CA LEU A 11 -6.40 -18.83 -10.24
C LEU A 11 -7.35 -17.63 -10.33
N ALA A 12 -8.63 -17.90 -10.06
CA ALA A 12 -9.46 -17.08 -9.17
C ALA A 12 -9.91 -17.97 -7.98
N LEU A 13 -8.94 -18.34 -7.15
CA LEU A 13 -9.11 -19.12 -5.92
C LEU A 13 -8.87 -18.23 -4.69
N ALA A 14 -9.20 -16.93 -4.76
CA ALA A 14 -9.05 -16.01 -3.64
C ALA A 14 -10.27 -15.11 -3.49
N ARG A 15 -11.17 -15.61 -2.64
CA ARG A 15 -12.24 -14.93 -1.90
C ARG A 15 -13.51 -14.57 -2.69
N LEU A 16 -14.55 -15.32 -2.32
CA LEU A 16 -15.99 -15.07 -2.49
C LEU A 16 -16.54 -15.29 -3.90
N LEU A 17 -16.90 -16.55 -4.22
CA LEU A 17 -18.19 -16.93 -4.80
C LEU A 17 -18.12 -18.33 -5.43
N LEU A 18 -18.45 -19.36 -4.65
CA LEU A 18 -19.11 -20.58 -5.17
C LEU A 18 -19.89 -21.32 -4.07
N LEU A 19 -20.44 -20.58 -3.09
CA LEU A 19 -21.51 -21.05 -2.21
C LEU A 19 -22.62 -20.01 -1.91
N ASP A 20 -22.53 -18.74 -2.34
CA ASP A 20 -23.68 -17.81 -2.22
C ASP A 20 -24.74 -17.98 -3.34
N GLN A 21 -24.56 -18.91 -4.27
CA GLN A 21 -25.56 -19.18 -5.34
C GLN A 21 -26.39 -20.43 -5.12
N VAL A 22 -26.06 -21.21 -4.10
CA VAL A 22 -26.98 -22.17 -3.47
C VAL A 22 -27.39 -21.47 -2.19
N SER A 23 -28.69 -21.29 -1.92
CA SER A 23 -29.11 -20.95 -0.56
C SER A 23 -28.72 -22.11 0.35
N LEU A 24 -27.53 -22.03 0.93
CA LEU A 24 -27.03 -22.92 1.97
C LEU A 24 -27.23 -22.20 3.28
N GLU A 25 -28.48 -22.18 3.73
CA GLU A 25 -28.81 -21.54 4.99
C GLU A 25 -28.23 -22.29 6.21
N ASP A 26 -27.98 -23.62 6.21
CA ASP A 26 -27.67 -24.28 7.51
C ASP A 26 -26.79 -25.54 7.54
N THR A 27 -26.30 -26.12 6.41
CA THR A 27 -25.77 -27.51 6.46
C THR A 27 -24.46 -27.84 5.73
N TRP A 28 -23.92 -26.98 4.86
CA TRP A 28 -22.72 -27.32 4.06
C TRP A 28 -21.84 -26.08 3.78
N GLU A 29 -20.52 -26.21 3.92
CA GLU A 29 -19.57 -25.08 3.78
C GLU A 29 -18.30 -25.40 2.98
N THR A 30 -17.58 -24.34 2.55
CA THR A 30 -16.24 -24.42 1.95
C THR A 30 -15.25 -23.48 2.65
N VAL A 31 -14.06 -23.98 3.02
CA VAL A 31 -13.10 -23.29 3.91
C VAL A 31 -12.04 -22.46 3.15
N ALA A 32 -11.56 -21.34 3.71
CA ALA A 32 -10.41 -20.53 3.23
C ALA A 32 -9.51 -19.99 4.38
N PRO A 33 -8.19 -19.77 4.19
CA PRO A 33 -7.24 -19.47 5.29
C PRO A 33 -7.03 -17.96 5.58
N GLU A 34 -6.68 -17.63 6.83
CA GLU A 34 -6.39 -16.28 7.35
C GLU A 34 -4.90 -16.06 7.67
N CYS A 35 -4.45 -14.81 7.85
CA CYS A 35 -3.04 -14.46 8.07
C CYS A 35 -2.85 -13.39 9.16
N GLY A 36 -2.05 -13.70 10.19
CA GLY A 36 -1.54 -12.75 11.18
C GLY A 36 -0.50 -13.34 12.15
N ALA A 37 0.75 -12.83 12.05
CA ALA A 37 1.88 -12.82 13.02
C ALA A 37 2.40 -14.13 13.68
N PHE A 38 3.60 -14.58 13.28
CA PHE A 38 4.41 -15.57 14.00
C PHE A 38 5.50 -14.94 14.89
N PRO A 39 5.69 -15.42 16.14
CA PRO A 39 6.89 -15.19 16.96
C PRO A 39 8.08 -16.06 16.53
N SER A 40 9.25 -15.69 17.03
CA SER A 40 10.57 -16.26 16.78
C SER A 40 10.82 -17.59 17.52
N ASP A 41 10.82 -18.73 16.82
CA ASP A 41 11.61 -19.93 17.21
C ASP A 41 11.75 -21.01 16.11
N TRP A 42 11.77 -20.62 14.84
CA TRP A 42 11.66 -21.55 13.70
C TRP A 42 12.94 -22.33 13.32
N LYS A 43 14.09 -22.14 13.99
CA LYS A 43 15.37 -22.74 13.53
C LYS A 43 15.63 -24.18 13.98
N LYS A 44 14.77 -24.82 14.78
CA LYS A 44 15.04 -26.18 15.30
C LYS A 44 14.06 -27.29 14.94
N ALA A 45 12.98 -27.04 14.21
CA ALA A 45 12.09 -28.12 13.77
C ALA A 45 11.47 -27.83 12.40
N MET A 46 12.18 -28.17 11.32
CA MET A 46 11.53 -28.52 10.06
C MET A 46 11.64 -30.03 9.86
N GLY A 47 10.66 -30.75 10.42
CA GLY A 47 10.05 -31.89 9.76
C GLY A 47 8.81 -31.37 9.03
N LYS A 48 8.96 -31.10 7.74
CA LYS A 48 7.99 -30.66 6.70
C LYS A 48 6.53 -30.42 7.11
N ASP A 49 6.16 -29.14 7.29
CA ASP A 49 4.76 -28.65 7.31
C ASP A 49 4.56 -27.48 6.32
N LYS A 50 3.37 -27.42 5.68
CA LYS A 50 2.94 -26.36 4.74
C LYS A 50 2.43 -25.14 5.52
N LYS A 51 3.10 -23.98 5.35
CA LYS A 51 2.79 -22.69 5.99
C LYS A 51 1.72 -21.89 5.24
N GLU A 52 0.80 -21.24 5.98
CA GLU A 52 -0.03 -20.14 5.47
C GLU A 52 0.85 -18.93 5.12
N GLU A 53 0.79 -18.51 3.85
CA GLU A 53 1.57 -17.39 3.31
C GLU A 53 0.75 -16.10 3.34
N ALA A 54 1.25 -15.08 4.05
CA ALA A 54 0.81 -13.70 3.83
C ALA A 54 0.95 -13.36 2.35
N ILE A 55 -0.08 -12.75 1.75
CA ILE A 55 -0.10 -12.44 0.32
C ILE A 55 0.86 -11.27 0.05
N PHE A 56 2.14 -11.60 -0.10
CA PHE A 56 3.14 -10.69 -0.61
C PHE A 56 3.01 -10.60 -2.13
N LEU A 57 3.31 -9.43 -2.69
CA LEU A 57 3.51 -9.32 -4.13
C LEU A 57 4.64 -10.28 -4.53
N ARG A 58 4.33 -11.26 -5.37
CA ARG A 58 5.29 -12.30 -5.76
C ARG A 58 6.50 -11.65 -6.44
N LYS A 59 7.70 -12.02 -6.01
CA LYS A 59 8.97 -11.61 -6.64
C LYS A 59 9.07 -12.14 -8.07
N LYS A 60 8.55 -11.38 -9.03
CA LYS A 60 8.44 -11.77 -10.45
C LYS A 60 9.26 -10.89 -11.39
N ILE A 61 9.80 -9.77 -10.89
CA ILE A 61 10.57 -8.84 -11.71
C ILE A 61 12.05 -9.24 -11.63
N THR A 62 12.54 -9.83 -12.72
CA THR A 62 13.96 -10.18 -12.90
C THR A 62 14.79 -8.93 -13.24
N LEU A 63 16.12 -9.05 -13.22
CA LEU A 63 17.03 -7.97 -13.62
C LEU A 63 16.70 -7.42 -15.02
N LEU A 64 16.45 -8.31 -16.01
CA LEU A 64 16.12 -7.90 -17.37
C LEU A 64 14.80 -7.13 -17.44
N ARG A 65 13.79 -7.55 -16.65
CA ARG A 65 12.51 -6.83 -16.54
C ARG A 65 12.68 -5.48 -15.85
N ALA A 66 13.54 -5.40 -14.85
CA ALA A 66 13.89 -4.14 -14.18
C ALA A 66 14.58 -3.17 -15.14
N PHE A 67 15.56 -3.64 -15.90
CA PHE A 67 16.22 -2.87 -16.96
C PHE A 67 15.23 -2.42 -18.03
N SER A 68 14.35 -3.31 -18.51
CA SER A 68 13.29 -2.95 -19.47
C SER A 68 12.31 -1.93 -18.91
N LEU A 69 11.95 -2.00 -17.63
CA LEU A 69 11.09 -1.01 -16.98
C LEU A 69 11.77 0.37 -16.94
N LEU A 70 13.06 0.42 -16.59
CA LEU A 70 13.83 1.65 -16.53
C LEU A 70 14.05 2.28 -17.91
N ILE A 71 14.53 1.50 -18.88
CA ILE A 71 14.68 1.96 -20.28
C ILE A 71 13.31 2.36 -20.84
N GLY A 72 12.29 1.54 -20.62
CA GLY A 72 10.92 1.82 -21.09
C GLY A 72 10.27 3.03 -20.43
N SER A 73 10.79 3.53 -19.31
CA SER A 73 10.34 4.77 -18.69
C SER A 73 11.17 5.99 -19.12
N MET A 74 12.50 5.85 -19.21
CA MET A 74 13.40 6.95 -19.60
C MET A 74 13.34 7.19 -21.11
N VAL A 75 13.63 6.16 -21.91
CA VAL A 75 13.54 6.22 -23.37
C VAL A 75 12.07 6.27 -23.77
N GLY A 76 11.58 7.48 -23.98
CA GLY A 76 10.17 7.75 -24.25
C GLY A 76 10.02 8.99 -25.13
N SER A 77 8.97 9.77 -24.85
CA SER A 77 8.71 11.03 -25.55
C SER A 77 9.80 12.10 -25.33
N GLY A 78 10.56 12.00 -24.23
CA GLY A 78 11.58 12.97 -23.84
C GLY A 78 12.60 13.29 -24.92
N ILE A 79 13.31 12.28 -25.43
CA ILE A 79 14.33 12.48 -26.48
C ILE A 79 13.76 13.01 -27.81
N PHE A 80 12.45 12.88 -28.01
CA PHE A 80 11.77 13.33 -29.22
C PHE A 80 11.12 14.73 -29.08
N ILE A 81 11.06 15.29 -27.87
CA ILE A 81 10.56 16.64 -27.59
C ILE A 81 11.71 17.56 -27.19
N SER A 82 12.53 17.10 -26.25
CA SER A 82 13.56 17.89 -25.58
C SER A 82 14.64 18.49 -26.48
N PRO A 83 15.06 17.90 -27.64
CA PRO A 83 16.09 18.51 -28.47
C PRO A 83 15.77 19.95 -28.89
N LYS A 84 14.49 20.23 -29.21
CA LYS A 84 14.03 21.58 -29.53
C LYS A 84 14.13 22.52 -28.33
N GLY A 85 13.57 22.13 -27.18
CA GLY A 85 13.60 22.94 -25.96
C GLY A 85 15.02 23.17 -25.40
N VAL A 86 15.91 22.17 -25.49
CA VAL A 86 17.31 22.33 -25.07
C VAL A 86 18.04 23.28 -26.03
N LEU A 87 17.88 23.11 -27.35
CA LEU A 87 18.56 23.95 -28.33
C LEU A 87 18.07 25.40 -28.30
N GLU A 88 16.76 25.61 -28.13
CA GLU A 88 16.15 26.94 -28.03
C GLU A 88 16.72 27.75 -26.87
N ASN A 89 16.93 27.08 -25.73
CA ASN A 89 17.36 27.73 -24.49
C ASN A 89 18.89 27.75 -24.30
N SER A 90 19.63 26.85 -24.94
CA SER A 90 21.11 26.82 -24.90
C SER A 90 21.79 27.67 -25.97
N GLY A 91 21.05 28.05 -27.02
CA GLY A 91 21.54 28.95 -28.07
C GLY A 91 22.31 28.24 -29.18
N SER A 92 23.27 27.37 -28.87
CA SER A 92 24.09 26.71 -29.90
C SER A 92 24.04 25.18 -29.83
N VAL A 93 24.43 24.53 -30.92
CA VAL A 93 24.51 23.07 -31.02
C VAL A 93 25.49 22.50 -29.99
N GLY A 94 26.67 23.11 -29.84
CA GLY A 94 27.69 22.68 -28.89
C GLY A 94 27.25 22.84 -27.44
N PHE A 95 26.65 23.98 -27.08
CA PHE A 95 26.11 24.18 -25.73
C PHE A 95 24.93 23.25 -25.43
N SER A 96 24.07 22.98 -26.42
CA SER A 96 23.00 21.97 -26.30
C SER A 96 23.56 20.59 -25.92
N LEU A 97 24.60 20.11 -26.62
CA LEU A 97 25.26 18.83 -26.31
C LEU A 97 25.88 18.81 -24.90
N VAL A 98 26.48 19.92 -24.46
CA VAL A 98 27.00 20.06 -23.08
C VAL A 98 25.87 19.97 -22.06
N VAL A 99 24.72 20.60 -22.31
CA VAL A 99 23.53 20.50 -21.44
C VAL A 99 23.01 19.07 -21.39
N TRP A 100 22.94 18.36 -22.52
CA TRP A 100 22.55 16.94 -22.56
C TRP A 100 23.47 16.06 -21.72
N PHE A 101 24.78 16.19 -21.92
CA PHE A 101 25.77 15.44 -21.14
C PHE A 101 25.69 15.76 -19.64
N SER A 102 25.55 17.04 -19.30
CA SER A 102 25.42 17.50 -17.91
C SER A 102 24.15 16.94 -17.26
N CYS A 103 23.00 16.96 -17.95
CA CYS A 103 21.76 16.35 -17.48
C CYS A 103 21.92 14.83 -17.25
N GLY A 104 22.65 14.16 -18.14
CA GLY A 104 23.00 12.75 -17.99
C GLY A 104 23.81 12.49 -16.72
N LEU A 105 24.87 13.27 -16.49
CA LEU A 105 25.71 13.16 -15.30
C LEU A 105 24.93 13.41 -14.00
N LEU A 106 24.08 14.44 -13.98
CA LEU A 106 23.19 14.70 -12.84
C LEU A 106 22.23 13.54 -12.59
N SER A 107 21.71 12.94 -13.66
CA SER A 107 20.84 11.78 -13.56
C SER A 107 21.56 10.56 -13.00
N VAL A 108 22.86 10.37 -13.27
CA VAL A 108 23.68 9.34 -12.60
C VAL A 108 23.72 9.57 -11.10
N PHE A 109 23.93 10.81 -10.63
CA PHE A 109 23.98 11.09 -9.20
C PHE A 109 22.63 10.80 -8.52
N GLY A 110 21.53 11.25 -9.10
CA GLY A 110 20.18 10.94 -8.61
C GLY A 110 19.90 9.45 -8.58
N ALA A 111 20.23 8.75 -9.67
CA ALA A 111 20.08 7.31 -9.81
C ALA A 111 20.87 6.51 -8.76
N LEU A 112 22.11 6.91 -8.51
CA LEU A 112 22.97 6.33 -7.46
C LEU A 112 22.39 6.53 -6.06
N CYS A 113 21.85 7.73 -5.76
CA CYS A 113 21.18 8.00 -4.49
C CYS A 113 19.94 7.10 -4.30
N TYR A 114 19.16 6.89 -5.36
CA TYR A 114 17.97 6.04 -5.29
C TYR A 114 18.29 4.55 -5.25
N ALA A 115 19.41 4.13 -5.85
CA ALA A 115 19.92 2.80 -5.66
C ALA A 115 20.29 2.56 -4.18
N GLU A 116 20.96 3.51 -3.52
CA GLU A 116 21.25 3.42 -2.08
C GLU A 116 19.95 3.39 -1.25
N LEU A 117 19.01 4.33 -1.48
CA LEU A 117 17.70 4.34 -0.81
C LEU A 117 16.93 3.04 -0.99
N GLY A 118 16.87 2.49 -2.21
CA GLY A 118 16.16 1.25 -2.52
C GLY A 118 16.80 -0.02 -1.96
N THR A 119 18.08 0.05 -1.59
CA THR A 119 18.74 -1.03 -0.84
C THR A 119 18.59 -0.88 0.68
N ARG A 120 18.45 0.35 1.21
CA ARG A 120 18.22 0.59 2.64
C ARG A 120 16.76 0.41 3.06
N ILE A 121 15.83 1.05 2.35
CA ILE A 121 14.41 1.05 2.68
C ILE A 121 13.74 -0.10 1.93
N THR A 122 13.18 -1.04 2.69
CA THR A 122 12.71 -2.31 2.15
C THR A 122 11.27 -2.27 1.63
N LYS A 123 10.52 -1.23 1.96
CA LYS A 123 9.14 -1.03 1.54
C LYS A 123 9.06 -0.53 0.08
N SER A 124 8.02 -0.95 -0.65
CA SER A 124 7.65 -0.37 -1.94
C SER A 124 6.95 0.98 -1.75
N GLY A 125 6.99 1.84 -2.78
CA GLY A 125 6.32 3.14 -2.77
C GLY A 125 7.16 4.28 -3.34
N GLY A 126 8.43 4.04 -3.69
CA GLY A 126 9.30 5.02 -4.31
C GLY A 126 9.50 6.29 -3.47
N HIS A 127 9.37 7.46 -4.11
CA HIS A 127 9.55 8.77 -3.45
C HIS A 127 8.72 8.89 -2.16
N TYR A 128 7.46 8.46 -2.22
CA TYR A 128 6.52 8.51 -1.11
C TYR A 128 7.09 7.84 0.14
N ILE A 129 7.47 6.57 0.02
CA ILE A 129 7.93 5.81 1.18
C ILE A 129 9.31 6.28 1.66
N TYR A 130 10.17 6.74 0.75
CA TYR A 130 11.46 7.30 1.13
C TYR A 130 11.31 8.59 1.94
N ILE A 131 10.42 9.48 1.53
CA ILE A 131 10.14 10.71 2.27
C ILE A 131 9.45 10.38 3.60
N LEU A 132 8.50 9.44 3.62
CA LEU A 132 7.79 9.02 4.83
C LEU A 132 8.75 8.51 5.91
N GLU A 133 9.65 7.59 5.56
CA GLU A 133 10.57 6.95 6.50
C GLU A 133 11.71 7.87 6.95
N THR A 134 12.06 8.90 6.16
CA THR A 134 13.23 9.75 6.46
C THR A 134 12.87 11.13 7.00
N LEU A 135 11.85 11.78 6.43
CA LEU A 135 11.42 13.15 6.73
C LEU A 135 10.06 13.21 7.43
N GLY A 136 9.30 12.11 7.44
CA GLY A 136 8.07 11.96 8.19
C GLY A 136 6.77 12.17 7.38
N PRO A 137 5.61 12.15 8.06
CA PRO A 137 4.30 12.02 7.40
C PRO A 137 3.85 13.23 6.58
N LEU A 138 4.13 14.46 7.04
CA LEU A 138 3.65 15.68 6.37
C LEU A 138 4.31 15.88 4.98
N PRO A 139 5.65 15.91 4.84
CA PRO A 139 6.28 16.07 3.52
C PRO A 139 5.90 14.93 2.55
N SER A 140 5.69 13.73 3.09
CA SER A 140 5.27 12.56 2.33
C SER A 140 3.84 12.70 1.77
N PHE A 141 2.92 13.25 2.57
CA PHE A 141 1.56 13.55 2.11
C PHE A 141 1.55 14.67 1.07
N LEU A 142 2.34 15.73 1.25
CA LEU A 142 2.46 16.81 0.27
C LEU A 142 2.99 16.29 -1.07
N PHE A 143 3.93 15.32 -1.04
CA PHE A 143 4.36 14.60 -2.24
C PHE A 143 3.19 13.90 -2.91
N LEU A 144 2.43 13.06 -2.18
CA LEU A 144 1.28 12.35 -2.75
C LEU A 144 0.24 13.30 -3.35
N TRP A 145 -0.05 14.39 -2.66
CA TRP A 145 -1.00 15.41 -3.09
C TRP A 145 -0.57 16.03 -4.42
N ALA A 146 0.68 16.47 -4.51
CA ALA A 146 1.23 17.03 -5.74
C ALA A 146 1.36 15.98 -6.85
N GLU A 147 1.73 14.76 -6.49
CA GLU A 147 1.88 13.63 -7.42
C GLU A 147 0.54 13.30 -8.09
N PHE A 148 -0.55 13.24 -7.31
CA PHE A 148 -1.89 12.91 -7.80
C PHE A 148 -2.51 14.03 -8.64
N PHE A 149 -2.49 15.27 -8.17
CA PHE A 149 -3.22 16.36 -8.83
C PHE A 149 -2.42 17.11 -9.90
N ALA A 150 -1.09 17.12 -9.83
CA ALA A 150 -0.25 17.92 -10.73
C ALA A 150 0.75 17.06 -11.51
N ILE A 151 1.67 16.38 -10.82
CA ILE A 151 2.86 15.80 -11.47
C ILE A 151 2.51 14.68 -12.44
N ARG A 152 1.67 13.73 -12.01
CA ARG A 152 1.33 12.57 -12.85
C ARG A 152 0.36 12.92 -13.97
N PRO A 153 -0.73 13.68 -13.73
CA PRO A 153 -1.61 14.06 -14.82
C PRO A 153 -0.90 14.88 -15.90
N ALA A 154 -0.10 15.88 -15.51
CA ALA A 154 0.62 16.72 -16.47
C ALA A 154 1.67 15.92 -17.25
N ASN A 155 2.40 15.02 -16.59
CA ASN A 155 3.35 14.13 -17.27
C ASN A 155 2.64 13.21 -18.27
N SER A 156 1.54 12.57 -17.89
CA SER A 156 0.74 11.73 -18.79
C SER A 156 0.21 12.52 -19.98
N ALA A 157 -0.26 13.74 -19.75
CA ALA A 157 -0.74 14.64 -20.80
C ALA A 157 0.38 14.99 -21.81
N VAL A 158 1.58 15.36 -21.32
CA VAL A 158 2.75 15.64 -22.17
C VAL A 158 3.10 14.43 -23.05
N VAL A 159 3.19 13.24 -22.46
CA VAL A 159 3.53 12.03 -23.22
C VAL A 159 2.43 11.69 -24.24
N SER A 160 1.15 11.84 -23.89
CA SER A 160 0.05 11.60 -24.82
C SER A 160 0.01 12.61 -25.96
N LEU A 161 0.26 13.91 -25.69
CA LEU A 161 0.33 14.95 -26.71
C LEU A 161 1.46 14.68 -27.70
N ALA A 162 2.61 14.20 -27.20
CA ALA A 162 3.70 13.78 -28.05
C ALA A 162 3.32 12.59 -28.94
N PHE A 163 2.61 11.59 -28.40
CA PHE A 163 2.05 10.50 -29.19
C PHE A 163 1.18 11.04 -30.33
N GLY A 164 0.23 11.93 -30.02
CA GLY A 164 -0.68 12.50 -31.02
C GLY A 164 0.06 13.27 -32.13
N ARG A 165 1.06 14.08 -31.77
CA ARG A 165 1.89 14.81 -32.74
C ARG A 165 2.65 13.84 -33.65
N TYR A 166 3.39 12.89 -33.09
CA TYR A 166 4.17 11.95 -33.90
C TYR A 166 3.32 11.02 -34.76
N MET A 167 2.09 10.72 -34.36
CA MET A 167 1.16 9.93 -35.16
C MET A 167 0.57 10.73 -36.34
N LEU A 168 0.30 12.03 -36.15
CA LEU A 168 -0.42 12.85 -37.15
C LEU A 168 0.49 13.68 -38.06
N GLU A 169 1.60 14.23 -37.57
CA GLU A 169 2.48 15.12 -38.35
C GLU A 169 2.89 14.55 -39.73
N PRO A 170 3.20 13.24 -39.89
CA PRO A 170 3.53 12.69 -41.21
C PRO A 170 2.39 12.80 -42.24
N PHE A 171 1.13 12.81 -41.81
CA PHE A 171 -0.04 12.88 -42.69
C PHE A 171 -0.41 14.31 -43.09
N PHE A 172 0.04 15.30 -42.32
CA PHE A 172 -0.24 16.72 -42.58
C PHE A 172 0.97 17.47 -43.15
N ALA A 173 2.15 16.84 -43.19
CA ALA A 173 3.35 17.42 -43.77
C ALA A 173 3.14 17.91 -45.22
N PRO A 174 3.58 19.13 -45.57
CA PRO A 174 4.48 20.02 -44.82
C PRO A 174 3.78 20.94 -43.80
N CYS A 175 2.45 20.92 -43.70
CA CYS A 175 1.69 21.73 -42.76
C CYS A 175 1.67 21.10 -41.36
N ALA A 176 1.47 21.93 -40.33
CA ALA A 176 1.31 21.43 -38.97
C ALA A 176 -0.04 20.70 -38.82
N ALA A 177 -0.03 19.60 -38.08
CA ALA A 177 -1.26 18.88 -37.76
C ALA A 177 -2.23 19.76 -36.94
N PRO A 178 -3.55 19.75 -37.23
CA PRO A 178 -4.52 20.52 -36.46
C PRO A 178 -4.51 20.16 -34.97
N VAL A 179 -4.37 21.17 -34.10
CA VAL A 179 -4.29 20.98 -32.64
C VAL A 179 -5.46 20.16 -32.06
N PRO A 180 -6.73 20.36 -32.47
CA PRO A 180 -7.83 19.53 -31.97
C PRO A 180 -7.68 18.04 -32.32
N ALA A 181 -7.18 17.74 -33.53
CA ALA A 181 -6.95 16.36 -33.96
C ALA A 181 -5.84 15.70 -33.14
N VAL A 182 -4.74 16.41 -32.88
CA VAL A 182 -3.66 15.96 -32.00
C VAL A 182 -4.20 15.63 -30.61
N LYS A 183 -4.98 16.54 -30.01
CA LYS A 183 -5.56 16.32 -28.66
C LYS A 183 -6.50 15.11 -28.64
N LEU A 184 -7.34 14.94 -29.64
CA LEU A 184 -8.26 13.79 -29.73
C LEU A 184 -7.50 12.46 -29.83
N VAL A 185 -6.51 12.35 -30.72
CA VAL A 185 -5.68 11.14 -30.87
C VAL A 185 -4.88 10.85 -29.61
N SER A 186 -4.40 11.89 -28.93
CA SER A 186 -3.68 11.77 -27.65
C SER A 186 -4.57 11.16 -26.56
N LEU A 187 -5.81 11.64 -26.42
CA LEU A 187 -6.78 11.11 -25.47
C LEU A 187 -7.17 9.67 -25.80
N LEU A 188 -7.43 9.38 -27.08
CA LEU A 188 -7.76 8.01 -27.52
C LEU A 188 -6.65 7.03 -27.16
N ALA A 189 -5.39 7.40 -27.40
CA ALA A 189 -4.24 6.60 -27.03
C ALA A 189 -4.13 6.41 -25.52
N TYR A 190 -4.31 7.49 -24.74
CA TYR A 190 -4.28 7.42 -23.28
C TYR A 190 -5.37 6.51 -22.72
N TYR A 191 -6.60 6.63 -23.21
CA TYR A 191 -7.72 5.78 -22.79
C TYR A 191 -7.51 4.33 -23.19
N THR A 192 -6.88 4.07 -24.34
CA THR A 192 -6.51 2.71 -24.75
C THR A 192 -5.52 2.10 -23.76
N VAL A 193 -4.44 2.82 -23.40
CA VAL A 193 -3.48 2.36 -22.38
C VAL A 193 -4.16 2.17 -21.02
N LEU A 194 -5.05 3.08 -20.63
CA LEU A 194 -5.83 3.01 -19.40
C LEU A 194 -6.66 1.72 -19.38
N ALA A 195 -7.43 1.46 -20.43
CA ALA A 195 -8.26 0.28 -20.58
C ALA A 195 -7.44 -1.01 -20.54
N LEU A 196 -6.27 -1.04 -21.20
CA LEU A 196 -5.37 -2.20 -21.19
C LEU A 196 -4.82 -2.48 -19.78
N ASN A 197 -4.42 -1.44 -19.04
CA ASN A 197 -3.96 -1.57 -17.65
C ASN A 197 -5.09 -1.99 -16.71
N SER A 198 -6.31 -1.50 -16.95
CA SER A 198 -7.52 -1.91 -16.24
C SER A 198 -7.96 -3.33 -16.59
N TRP A 199 -7.61 -3.84 -17.78
CA TRP A 199 -7.95 -5.19 -18.25
C TRP A 199 -7.03 -6.27 -17.67
N SER A 200 -5.71 -6.13 -17.81
CA SER A 200 -4.76 -7.12 -17.31
C SER A 200 -3.36 -6.55 -17.11
N VAL A 201 -2.89 -6.61 -15.86
CA VAL A 201 -1.53 -6.23 -15.46
C VAL A 201 -0.48 -7.06 -16.19
N THR A 202 -0.73 -8.35 -16.43
CA THR A 202 0.21 -9.26 -17.11
C THR A 202 0.40 -8.89 -18.58
N TRP A 203 -0.69 -8.58 -19.29
CA TRP A 203 -0.62 -8.13 -20.67
C TRP A 203 0.06 -6.77 -20.77
N SER A 204 -0.28 -5.82 -19.89
CA SER A 204 0.41 -4.53 -19.80
C SER A 204 1.92 -4.70 -19.61
N ALA A 205 2.36 -5.62 -18.74
CA ALA A 205 3.79 -5.89 -18.53
C ALA A 205 4.48 -6.53 -19.76
N ARG A 206 3.80 -7.45 -20.46
CA ARG A 206 4.32 -8.06 -21.72
C ARG A 206 4.44 -7.01 -22.82
N LEU A 207 3.41 -6.18 -22.97
CA LEU A 207 3.40 -5.07 -23.92
C LEU A 207 4.52 -4.08 -23.62
N GLN A 208 4.77 -3.76 -22.33
CA GLN A 208 5.89 -2.91 -21.93
C GLN A 208 7.24 -3.44 -22.40
N MET A 209 7.48 -4.75 -22.26
CA MET A 209 8.74 -5.37 -22.71
C MET A 209 8.89 -5.28 -24.22
N ALA A 210 7.84 -5.61 -24.98
CA ALA A 210 7.87 -5.50 -26.45
C ALA A 210 8.13 -4.06 -26.91
N LEU A 211 7.41 -3.09 -26.32
CA LEU A 211 7.58 -1.67 -26.62
C LEU A 211 8.98 -1.17 -26.24
N SER A 212 9.60 -1.72 -25.19
CA SER A 212 10.99 -1.38 -24.81
C SER A 212 12.01 -1.79 -25.87
N VAL A 213 11.82 -2.95 -26.52
CA VAL A 213 12.67 -3.37 -27.64
C VAL A 213 12.44 -2.46 -28.85
N ILE A 214 11.18 -2.18 -29.18
CA ILE A 214 10.80 -1.27 -30.28
C ILE A 214 11.42 0.12 -30.09
N LYS A 215 11.46 0.64 -28.86
CA LYS A 215 12.11 1.91 -28.50
C LYS A 215 13.58 1.95 -28.84
N LEU A 216 14.33 0.91 -28.47
CA LEU A 216 15.75 0.82 -28.76
C LEU A 216 16.00 0.70 -30.27
N LEU A 217 15.15 -0.03 -30.99
CA LEU A 217 15.18 -0.08 -32.46
C LEU A 217 14.92 1.29 -33.09
N ALA A 218 13.94 2.04 -32.58
CA ALA A 218 13.63 3.39 -33.07
C ALA A 218 14.83 4.34 -32.91
N LEU A 219 15.54 4.28 -31.77
CA LEU A 219 16.77 5.03 -31.56
C LEU A 219 17.88 4.57 -32.52
N ALA A 220 18.07 3.27 -32.70
CA ALA A 220 19.08 2.74 -33.62
C ALA A 220 18.86 3.23 -35.06
N LEU A 221 17.60 3.32 -35.51
CA LEU A 221 17.23 3.83 -36.83
C LEU A 221 17.49 5.34 -37.01
N ILE A 222 17.69 6.10 -35.94
CA ILE A 222 18.09 7.51 -36.01
C ILE A 222 19.61 7.63 -35.86
N ILE A 223 20.19 6.87 -34.93
CA ILE A 223 21.62 6.90 -34.61
C ILE A 223 22.44 6.41 -35.81
N VAL A 224 22.19 5.20 -36.29
CA VAL A 224 23.02 4.56 -37.33
C VAL A 224 23.11 5.43 -38.58
N PRO A 225 22.01 5.92 -39.18
CA PRO A 225 22.12 6.68 -40.41
C PRO A 225 22.75 8.07 -40.20
N GLY A 226 22.47 8.73 -39.06
CA GLY A 226 23.12 10.00 -38.74
C GLY A 226 24.64 9.86 -38.54
N MET A 227 25.09 8.75 -37.94
CA MET A 227 26.52 8.44 -37.79
C MET A 227 27.20 8.05 -39.10
N VAL A 228 26.49 7.36 -40.00
CA VAL A 228 26.99 7.07 -41.36
C VAL A 228 27.17 8.38 -42.14
N LEU A 229 26.20 9.29 -42.10
CA LEU A 229 26.31 10.60 -42.74
C LEU A 229 27.45 11.44 -42.15
N LEU A 230 27.66 11.36 -40.83
CA LEU A 230 28.81 11.98 -40.17
C LEU A 230 30.14 11.43 -40.70
N ALA A 231 30.25 10.11 -40.81
CA ALA A 231 31.44 9.44 -41.32
C ALA A 231 31.71 9.75 -42.81
N GLN A 232 30.67 10.10 -43.57
CA GLN A 232 30.77 10.59 -44.95
C GLN A 232 31.19 12.07 -45.05
N GLY A 233 31.34 12.78 -43.93
CA GLY A 233 31.86 14.15 -43.89
C GLY A 233 30.82 15.25 -43.70
N HIS A 234 29.53 14.94 -43.46
CA HIS A 234 28.47 15.93 -43.23
C HIS A 234 28.63 16.60 -41.85
N THR A 235 29.55 17.56 -41.77
CA THR A 235 29.99 18.23 -40.52
C THR A 235 29.67 19.73 -40.50
N GLU A 236 29.02 20.25 -41.54
CA GLU A 236 28.73 21.68 -41.75
C GLU A 236 28.00 22.31 -40.55
N ASN A 237 27.00 21.63 -40.00
CA ASN A 237 26.23 22.11 -38.84
C ASN A 237 27.01 22.13 -37.52
N PHE A 238 28.21 21.54 -37.47
CA PHE A 238 29.11 21.59 -36.32
C PHE A 238 30.20 22.65 -36.48
N GLN A 239 30.30 23.29 -37.64
CA GLN A 239 31.13 24.48 -37.81
C GLN A 239 30.52 25.59 -36.93
N ASP A 240 31.35 26.22 -36.10
CA ASP A 240 30.92 27.20 -35.07
C ASP A 240 29.90 26.67 -34.04
N ALA A 241 29.99 25.38 -33.69
CA ALA A 241 29.12 24.76 -32.69
C ALA A 241 29.08 25.49 -31.34
N PHE A 242 30.11 26.27 -30.97
CA PHE A 242 30.22 27.01 -29.71
C PHE A 242 30.10 28.53 -29.89
N ASP A 243 29.10 28.99 -30.64
CA ASP A 243 28.79 30.42 -30.71
C ASP A 243 28.37 30.99 -29.34
N ARG A 244 29.29 31.76 -28.73
CA ARG A 244 29.10 32.40 -27.42
C ARG A 244 28.09 33.54 -27.44
N GLN A 245 27.86 34.17 -28.59
CA GLN A 245 26.91 35.29 -28.69
C GLN A 245 25.46 34.82 -28.55
N SER A 246 25.20 33.56 -28.89
CA SER A 246 23.88 32.94 -28.76
C SER A 246 23.51 32.47 -27.34
N LEU A 247 24.48 32.44 -26.40
CA LEU A 247 24.27 31.90 -25.06
C LEU A 247 23.66 32.95 -24.13
N VAL A 248 22.45 32.68 -23.64
CA VAL A 248 21.75 33.51 -22.64
C VAL A 248 21.66 32.73 -21.32
N LEU A 249 22.44 33.14 -20.32
CA LEU A 249 22.52 32.42 -19.03
C LEU A 249 21.16 32.28 -18.33
N ASP A 250 20.29 33.29 -18.47
CA ASP A 250 18.96 33.33 -17.86
C ASP A 250 18.02 32.22 -18.36
N LYS A 251 18.25 31.71 -19.57
CA LYS A 251 17.44 30.63 -20.18
C LYS A 251 18.01 29.24 -19.88
N LEU A 252 19.23 29.15 -19.36
CA LEU A 252 19.90 27.88 -19.09
C LEU A 252 19.09 26.94 -18.16
N PRO A 253 18.40 27.41 -17.10
CA PRO A 253 17.55 26.54 -16.27
C PRO A 253 16.45 25.83 -17.06
N LEU A 254 15.82 26.51 -18.03
CA LEU A 254 14.80 25.92 -18.90
C LEU A 254 15.41 24.86 -19.83
N ALA A 255 16.65 25.05 -20.29
CA ALA A 255 17.38 24.03 -21.05
C ALA A 255 17.62 22.77 -20.20
N PHE A 256 18.04 22.94 -18.95
CA PHE A 256 18.19 21.83 -18.01
C PHE A 256 16.85 21.14 -17.71
N TYR A 257 15.73 21.87 -17.63
CA TYR A 257 14.41 21.25 -17.49
C TYR A 257 14.01 20.39 -18.68
N ALA A 258 14.21 20.89 -19.90
CA ALA A 258 13.98 20.10 -21.09
C ALA A 258 14.88 18.85 -21.12
N GLY A 259 16.18 18.99 -20.81
CA GLY A 259 17.12 17.87 -20.79
C GLY A 259 16.83 16.84 -19.69
N MET A 260 16.62 17.30 -18.46
CA MET A 260 16.33 16.43 -17.31
C MET A 260 14.97 15.74 -17.42
N PHE A 261 13.98 16.35 -18.11
CA PHE A 261 12.74 15.66 -18.47
C PHE A 261 13.02 14.40 -19.29
N ALA A 262 13.92 14.48 -20.28
CA ALA A 262 14.25 13.32 -21.11
C ALA A 262 14.92 12.21 -20.31
N TYR A 263 15.78 12.53 -19.35
CA TYR A 263 16.43 11.53 -18.49
C TYR A 263 15.53 11.03 -17.33
N SER A 264 14.31 11.55 -17.17
CA SER A 264 13.43 11.18 -16.07
C SER A 264 12.94 9.72 -16.19
N GLY A 265 13.06 8.94 -15.10
CA GLY A 265 12.56 7.56 -15.05
C GLY A 265 13.52 6.54 -14.42
N TRP A 266 14.73 6.96 -14.05
CA TRP A 266 15.71 6.09 -13.39
C TRP A 266 15.27 5.59 -11.99
N PHE A 267 14.25 6.20 -11.38
CA PHE A 267 13.72 5.86 -10.06
C PHE A 267 12.60 4.79 -10.09
N GLN A 268 12.20 4.26 -11.24
CA GLN A 268 11.00 3.41 -11.34
C GLN A 268 11.12 2.08 -10.58
N THR A 269 12.34 1.54 -10.45
CA THR A 269 12.60 0.32 -9.67
C THR A 269 12.27 0.47 -8.19
N SER A 270 12.35 1.68 -7.65
CA SER A 270 11.98 2.00 -6.26
C SER A 270 10.50 1.80 -5.97
N PHE A 271 9.63 1.89 -6.99
CA PHE A 271 8.19 1.67 -6.85
C PHE A 271 7.80 0.19 -6.89
N VAL A 272 8.64 -0.66 -7.47
CA VAL A 272 8.40 -2.11 -7.62
C VAL A 272 9.41 -2.95 -6.83
N ARG A 273 9.96 -2.37 -5.76
CA ARG A 273 11.07 -2.95 -5.01
C ARG A 273 10.74 -4.31 -4.39
N GLU A 274 9.55 -4.46 -3.81
CA GLU A 274 9.10 -5.72 -3.21
C GLU A 274 8.93 -6.85 -4.25
N GLU A 275 8.67 -6.51 -5.51
CA GLU A 275 8.47 -7.45 -6.62
C GLU A 275 9.79 -7.89 -7.29
N LEU A 276 10.91 -7.23 -6.96
CA LEU A 276 12.22 -7.51 -7.55
C LEU A 276 12.86 -8.77 -6.95
N VAL A 277 13.43 -9.60 -7.83
CA VAL A 277 14.31 -10.70 -7.44
C VAL A 277 15.65 -10.10 -7.01
N LYS A 278 16.16 -10.47 -5.82
CA LYS A 278 17.45 -10.00 -5.26
C LYS A 278 17.65 -8.47 -5.37
N PRO A 279 16.79 -7.65 -4.75
CA PRO A 279 16.78 -6.18 -4.93
C PRO A 279 18.11 -5.53 -4.57
N GLU A 280 18.82 -6.04 -3.56
CA GLU A 280 20.11 -5.50 -3.08
C GLU A 280 21.20 -5.45 -4.17
N ARG A 281 21.19 -6.42 -5.09
CA ARG A 281 22.12 -6.47 -6.22
C ARG A 281 21.50 -5.93 -7.51
N ASN A 282 20.23 -6.27 -7.75
CA ASN A 282 19.61 -6.01 -9.03
C ASN A 282 19.13 -4.56 -9.18
N ILE A 283 18.79 -3.85 -8.10
CA ILE A 283 18.45 -2.42 -8.17
C ILE A 283 19.65 -1.59 -8.63
N PRO A 284 20.82 -1.63 -7.96
CA PRO A 284 21.96 -0.82 -8.38
C PRO A 284 22.40 -1.15 -9.81
N LEU A 285 22.47 -2.43 -10.15
CA LEU A 285 22.91 -2.87 -11.47
C LEU A 285 21.96 -2.42 -12.58
N ALA A 286 20.64 -2.60 -12.39
CA ALA A 286 19.64 -2.17 -13.39
C ALA A 286 19.71 -0.66 -13.60
N VAL A 287 19.76 0.11 -12.50
CA VAL A 287 19.77 1.57 -12.54
C VAL A 287 21.02 2.11 -13.24
N ILE A 288 22.22 1.65 -12.88
CA ILE A 288 23.47 2.14 -13.47
C ILE A 288 23.53 1.81 -14.98
N VAL A 289 23.27 0.55 -15.34
CA VAL A 289 23.35 0.11 -16.74
C VAL A 289 22.31 0.83 -17.60
N SER A 290 21.08 1.01 -17.09
CA SER A 290 20.05 1.78 -17.81
C SER A 290 20.44 3.24 -18.01
N VAL A 291 20.93 3.94 -16.98
CA VAL A 291 21.27 5.37 -17.10
C VAL A 291 22.42 5.58 -18.08
N ILE A 292 23.49 4.77 -18.00
CA ILE A 292 24.62 4.87 -18.94
C ILE A 292 24.16 4.61 -20.38
N THR A 293 23.31 3.61 -20.60
CA THR A 293 22.76 3.29 -21.92
C THR A 293 21.98 4.47 -22.49
N VAL A 294 21.18 5.15 -21.66
CA VAL A 294 20.40 6.34 -22.05
C VAL A 294 21.31 7.53 -22.35
N ILE A 295 22.36 7.77 -21.58
CA ILE A 295 23.32 8.86 -21.85
C ILE A 295 23.96 8.67 -23.22
N VAL A 296 24.51 7.49 -23.49
CA VAL A 296 25.13 7.20 -24.79
C VAL A 296 24.10 7.33 -25.92
N GLY A 297 22.92 6.73 -25.76
CA GLY A 297 21.86 6.78 -26.77
C GLY A 297 21.39 8.20 -27.08
N TYR A 298 21.20 9.04 -26.07
CA TYR A 298 20.74 10.43 -26.25
C TYR A 298 21.80 11.34 -26.83
N MET A 299 23.06 11.18 -26.42
CA MET A 299 24.16 11.93 -27.01
C MET A 299 24.29 11.59 -28.50
N LEU A 300 24.30 10.30 -28.85
CA LEU A 300 24.36 9.86 -30.24
C LEU A 300 23.16 10.31 -31.05
N THR A 301 21.96 10.29 -30.47
CA THR A 301 20.74 10.75 -31.16
C THR A 301 20.80 12.24 -31.47
N ASN A 302 21.24 13.09 -30.53
CA ASN A 302 21.37 14.52 -30.78
C ASN A 302 22.48 14.82 -31.79
N VAL A 303 23.62 14.12 -31.72
CA VAL A 303 24.66 14.21 -32.75
C VAL A 303 24.06 13.87 -34.11
N SER A 304 23.35 12.75 -34.24
CA SER A 304 22.66 12.37 -35.48
C SER A 304 21.66 13.42 -35.95
N TYR A 305 20.86 14.03 -35.07
CA TYR A 305 19.97 15.12 -35.48
C TYR A 305 20.74 16.31 -36.05
N TYR A 306 21.82 16.72 -35.40
CA TYR A 306 22.61 17.87 -35.85
C TYR A 306 23.46 17.57 -37.10
N THR A 307 23.75 16.30 -37.42
CA THR A 307 24.42 15.98 -38.71
C THR A 307 23.52 16.27 -39.91
N VAL A 308 22.20 16.19 -39.75
CA VAL A 308 21.22 16.31 -40.85
C VAL A 308 20.42 17.62 -40.79
N LEU A 309 20.12 18.10 -39.59
CA LEU A 309 19.27 19.27 -39.36
C LEU A 309 20.12 20.43 -38.81
N GLY A 310 20.00 21.60 -39.44
CA GLY A 310 20.55 22.83 -38.90
C GLY A 310 19.74 23.33 -37.71
N ARG A 311 20.28 24.32 -36.98
CA ARG A 311 19.62 24.91 -35.80
C ARG A 311 18.20 25.37 -36.09
N GLN A 312 17.99 26.12 -37.18
CA GLN A 312 16.69 26.67 -37.52
C GLN A 312 15.66 25.57 -37.85
N ASP A 313 16.11 24.47 -38.45
CA ASP A 313 15.26 23.35 -38.81
C ASP A 313 14.73 22.61 -37.59
N VAL A 314 15.60 22.40 -36.60
CA VAL A 314 15.20 21.79 -35.32
C VAL A 314 14.21 22.67 -34.57
N LEU A 315 14.40 24.00 -34.59
CA LEU A 315 13.51 24.95 -33.92
C LEU A 315 12.17 25.10 -34.64
N ALA A 316 12.16 25.09 -35.97
CA ALA A 316 10.93 25.15 -36.77
C ALA A 316 10.12 23.84 -36.71
N SER A 317 10.79 22.70 -36.51
CA SER A 317 10.14 21.40 -36.53
C SER A 317 9.18 21.20 -35.35
N PRO A 318 7.93 20.79 -35.60
CA PRO A 318 7.02 20.33 -34.55
C PRO A 318 7.39 18.93 -34.03
N ALA A 319 8.10 18.14 -34.84
CA ALA A 319 8.47 16.76 -34.57
C ALA A 319 9.85 16.43 -35.19
N VAL A 320 10.92 16.64 -34.41
CA VAL A 320 12.31 16.62 -34.87
C VAL A 320 12.69 15.29 -35.56
N ALA A 321 12.22 14.15 -35.03
CA ALA A 321 12.52 12.86 -35.64
C ALA A 321 11.89 12.69 -37.04
N VAL A 322 10.71 13.28 -37.28
CA VAL A 322 10.06 13.24 -38.61
C VAL A 322 10.87 14.05 -39.60
N SER A 323 11.27 15.27 -39.21
CA SER A 323 12.12 16.13 -40.05
C SER A 323 13.48 15.52 -40.35
N PHE A 324 14.09 14.84 -39.38
CA PHE A 324 15.35 14.11 -39.59
C PHE A 324 15.20 13.06 -40.69
N VAL A 325 14.16 12.22 -40.61
CA VAL A 325 13.98 11.12 -41.57
C VAL A 325 13.59 11.63 -42.95
N GLN A 326 12.80 12.69 -43.04
CA GLN A 326 12.47 13.35 -44.31
C GLN A 326 13.71 13.78 -45.09
N ARG A 327 14.76 14.21 -44.39
CA ARG A 327 16.03 14.64 -45.01
C ARG A 327 17.05 13.52 -45.17
N ALA A 328 17.17 12.64 -44.18
CA ALA A 328 18.18 11.58 -44.19
C ALA A 328 17.78 10.40 -45.10
N PHE A 329 16.58 9.84 -44.91
CA PHE A 329 16.13 8.61 -45.57
C PHE A 329 14.63 8.64 -45.89
N LYS A 330 14.30 9.07 -47.11
CA LYS A 330 12.90 9.18 -47.56
C LYS A 330 12.11 7.86 -47.46
N SER A 331 12.76 6.71 -47.57
CA SER A 331 12.14 5.39 -47.44
C SER A 331 11.61 5.07 -46.03
N LEU A 332 12.12 5.74 -45.00
CA LEU A 332 11.76 5.48 -43.60
C LEU A 332 10.72 6.47 -43.04
N ILE A 333 10.23 7.42 -43.86
CA ILE A 333 9.31 8.49 -43.45
C ILE A 333 8.03 7.93 -42.79
N SER A 334 7.52 6.80 -43.27
CA SER A 334 6.31 6.18 -42.70
C SER A 334 6.58 5.33 -41.45
N VAL A 335 7.82 4.88 -41.25
CA VAL A 335 8.17 3.89 -40.21
C VAL A 335 8.57 4.57 -38.91
N VAL A 336 9.49 5.54 -38.96
CA VAL A 336 10.05 6.16 -37.75
C VAL A 336 9.01 6.90 -36.90
N PRO A 337 8.07 7.70 -37.45
CA PRO A 337 7.07 8.38 -36.63
C PRO A 337 6.16 7.40 -35.87
N VAL A 338 5.82 6.26 -36.50
CA VAL A 338 5.04 5.19 -35.86
C VAL A 338 5.84 4.54 -34.72
N LEU A 339 7.13 4.24 -34.94
CA LEU A 339 7.99 3.71 -33.88
C LEU A 339 8.16 4.68 -32.71
N VAL A 340 8.26 5.99 -32.99
CA VAL A 340 8.29 7.05 -31.97
C VAL A 340 6.96 7.14 -31.24
N ALA A 341 5.83 7.06 -31.93
CA ALA A 341 4.51 7.03 -31.30
C ALA A 341 4.37 5.79 -30.39
N LEU A 342 4.77 4.60 -30.84
CA LEU A 342 4.82 3.39 -30.01
C LEU A 342 5.74 3.55 -28.79
N SER A 343 6.82 4.32 -28.91
CA SER A 343 7.66 4.70 -27.77
C SER A 343 6.90 5.55 -26.74
N CYS A 344 6.17 6.57 -27.17
CA CYS A 344 5.31 7.37 -26.29
C CYS A 344 4.24 6.50 -25.61
N PHE A 345 3.61 5.59 -26.35
CA PHE A 345 2.61 4.65 -25.84
C PHE A 345 3.18 3.75 -24.71
N GLY A 346 4.39 3.23 -24.89
CA GLY A 346 5.06 2.44 -23.84
C GLY A 346 5.45 3.25 -22.61
N THR A 347 5.70 4.55 -22.77
CA THR A 347 5.99 5.44 -21.64
C THR A 347 4.74 5.71 -20.81
N MET A 348 3.59 5.93 -21.47
CA MET A 348 2.28 6.06 -20.82
C MET A 348 1.92 4.79 -20.02
N ASN A 349 2.15 3.63 -20.63
CA ASN A 349 1.87 2.34 -20.00
C ASN A 349 2.69 2.12 -18.71
N GLY A 350 4.01 2.40 -18.75
CA GLY A 350 4.86 2.36 -17.55
C GLY A 350 4.45 3.39 -16.49
N GLY A 351 3.99 4.57 -16.90
CA GLY A 351 3.51 5.63 -16.00
C GLY A 351 2.27 5.22 -15.20
N ILE A 352 1.25 4.68 -15.87
CA ILE A 352 0.01 4.22 -15.21
C ILE A 352 0.29 3.03 -14.27
N PHE A 353 1.18 2.12 -14.70
CA PHE A 353 1.56 0.95 -13.92
C PHE A 353 2.24 1.28 -12.58
N THR A 354 3.08 2.32 -12.57
CA THR A 354 3.86 2.72 -11.38
C THR A 354 3.05 3.60 -10.44
N PHE A 355 2.20 4.47 -11.00
CA PHE A 355 1.37 5.37 -10.23
C PHE A 355 0.30 4.64 -9.41
N SER A 356 -0.40 3.68 -10.02
CA SER A 356 -1.43 2.89 -9.33
C SER A 356 -0.90 2.18 -8.07
N ARG A 357 0.35 1.71 -8.09
CA ARG A 357 1.03 1.13 -6.92
C ARG A 357 1.32 2.14 -5.83
N THR A 358 1.66 3.37 -6.20
CA THR A 358 1.95 4.44 -5.24
C THR A 358 0.71 4.76 -4.43
N LEU A 359 -0.45 4.89 -5.09
CA LEU A 359 -1.73 5.12 -4.41
C LEU A 359 -2.18 3.93 -3.57
N PHE A 360 -1.94 2.71 -4.06
CA PHE A 360 -2.19 1.49 -3.28
C PHE A 360 -1.39 1.47 -1.96
N VAL A 361 -0.09 1.77 -2.01
CA VAL A 361 0.77 1.86 -0.81
C VAL A 361 0.33 3.00 0.09
N ALA A 362 0.07 4.19 -0.45
CA ALA A 362 -0.38 5.36 0.31
C ALA A 362 -1.69 5.11 1.08
N SER A 363 -2.61 4.38 0.46
CA SER A 363 -3.85 3.95 1.09
C SER A 363 -3.60 2.95 2.23
N ARG A 364 -2.63 2.04 2.07
CA ARG A 364 -2.25 1.09 3.12
C ARG A 364 -1.58 1.76 4.33
N GLU A 365 -0.79 2.80 4.10
CA GLU A 365 -0.16 3.60 5.14
C GLU A 365 -1.13 4.63 5.79
N GLY A 366 -2.42 4.64 5.39
CA GLY A 366 -3.46 5.47 5.99
C GLY A 366 -3.40 6.96 5.61
N GLN A 367 -2.58 7.34 4.63
CA GLN A 367 -2.46 8.73 4.16
C GLN A 367 -3.33 9.05 2.94
N TRP A 368 -4.01 8.03 2.38
CA TRP A 368 -4.89 8.17 1.22
C TRP A 368 -6.17 7.34 1.42
N PRO A 369 -7.32 7.68 0.79
CA PRO A 369 -8.57 6.98 1.03
C PRO A 369 -8.52 5.48 0.71
N PRO A 370 -9.17 4.61 1.52
CA PRO A 370 -9.18 3.14 1.33
C PRO A 370 -9.62 2.66 -0.06
N LEU A 371 -10.45 3.45 -0.76
CA LEU A 371 -10.91 3.17 -2.13
C LEU A 371 -9.74 2.85 -3.08
N PHE A 372 -8.59 3.50 -2.91
CA PHE A 372 -7.42 3.33 -3.77
C PHE A 372 -6.59 2.06 -3.47
N SER A 373 -6.90 1.36 -2.37
CA SER A 373 -6.37 0.02 -2.09
C SER A 373 -7.24 -1.11 -2.63
N MET A 374 -8.42 -0.81 -3.21
CA MET A 374 -9.30 -1.82 -3.77
C MET A 374 -8.75 -2.36 -5.09
N ILE A 375 -8.93 -3.67 -5.30
CA ILE A 375 -8.47 -4.40 -6.48
C ILE A 375 -9.68 -5.08 -7.13
N HIS A 376 -9.79 -5.00 -8.45
CA HIS A 376 -10.87 -5.63 -9.21
C HIS A 376 -10.78 -7.16 -9.12
N ILE A 377 -11.88 -7.82 -8.72
CA ILE A 377 -11.92 -9.25 -8.37
C ILE A 377 -11.46 -10.17 -9.52
N ARG A 378 -11.97 -9.96 -10.75
CA ARG A 378 -11.65 -10.85 -11.91
C ARG A 378 -10.33 -10.54 -12.60
N ARG A 379 -9.81 -9.32 -12.43
CA ARG A 379 -8.70 -8.77 -13.24
C ARG A 379 -7.44 -8.53 -12.42
N HIS A 380 -7.57 -8.51 -11.09
CA HIS A 380 -6.53 -8.17 -10.14
C HIS A 380 -5.85 -6.82 -10.45
N THR A 381 -6.65 -5.85 -10.90
CA THR A 381 -6.20 -4.50 -11.31
C THR A 381 -6.72 -3.44 -10.32
N PRO A 382 -5.91 -2.42 -9.96
CA PRO A 382 -6.31 -1.34 -9.06
C PRO A 382 -7.20 -0.31 -9.79
N LEU A 383 -8.42 -0.73 -10.16
CA LEU A 383 -9.30 0.01 -11.07
C LEU A 383 -9.66 1.43 -10.58
N PRO A 384 -10.06 1.67 -9.31
CA PRO A 384 -10.44 3.01 -8.86
C PRO A 384 -9.28 4.02 -8.94
N ALA A 385 -8.07 3.57 -8.61
CA ALA A 385 -6.86 4.39 -8.66
C ALA A 385 -6.51 4.84 -10.08
N VAL A 386 -6.82 4.00 -11.06
CA VAL A 386 -6.58 4.25 -12.49
C VAL A 386 -7.69 5.12 -13.08
N MET A 387 -8.95 4.91 -12.69
CA MET A 387 -10.10 5.63 -13.26
C MET A 387 -10.19 7.08 -12.79
N LEU A 388 -9.85 7.40 -11.54
CA LEU A 388 -9.87 8.78 -11.03
C LEU A 388 -8.78 9.68 -11.67
N MET A 389 -7.82 9.10 -12.40
CA MET A 389 -6.86 9.86 -13.21
C MET A 389 -7.42 10.33 -14.55
N PHE A 390 -8.50 9.70 -15.03
CA PHE A 390 -9.16 10.06 -16.28
C PHE A 390 -9.49 11.56 -16.36
N PRO A 391 -10.29 12.14 -15.45
CA PRO A 391 -10.71 13.54 -15.59
C PRO A 391 -9.52 14.51 -15.50
N LEU A 392 -8.53 14.20 -14.67
CA LEU A 392 -7.34 15.03 -14.48
C LEU A 392 -6.46 15.07 -15.74
N VAL A 393 -6.18 13.92 -16.37
CA VAL A 393 -5.40 13.88 -17.61
C VAL A 393 -6.15 14.54 -18.75
N THR A 394 -7.46 14.30 -18.87
CA THR A 394 -8.30 14.93 -19.89
C THR A 394 -8.28 16.45 -19.78
N ALA A 395 -8.45 17.00 -18.57
CA ALA A 395 -8.37 18.43 -18.33
C ALA A 395 -6.99 19.00 -18.73
N MET A 396 -5.90 18.33 -18.35
CA MET A 396 -4.54 18.76 -18.69
C MET A 396 -4.25 18.70 -20.20
N VAL A 397 -4.75 17.71 -20.93
CA VAL A 397 -4.63 17.63 -22.40
C VAL A 397 -5.48 18.71 -23.10
N CYS A 398 -6.67 19.00 -22.59
CA CYS A 398 -7.56 20.00 -23.16
C CYS A 398 -7.00 21.42 -22.98
N VAL A 399 -6.46 21.76 -21.81
CA VAL A 399 -5.98 23.10 -21.49
C VAL A 399 -4.51 23.30 -21.88
N GLY A 400 -3.67 22.30 -21.64
CA GLY A 400 -2.22 22.47 -21.68
C GLY A 400 -1.58 22.34 -23.07
N ASP A 401 -0.48 23.06 -23.25
CA ASP A 401 0.54 22.76 -24.26
C ASP A 401 1.71 21.99 -23.62
N ILE A 402 2.47 21.26 -24.44
CA ILE A 402 3.56 20.41 -24.01
C ILE A 402 4.57 21.16 -23.13
N TYR A 403 5.05 22.33 -23.55
CA TYR A 403 6.12 23.02 -22.83
C TYR A 403 5.63 23.69 -21.54
N HIS A 404 4.40 24.24 -21.55
CA HIS A 404 3.78 24.78 -20.35
C HIS A 404 3.53 23.69 -19.30
N LEU A 405 3.01 22.53 -19.71
CA LEU A 405 2.82 21.38 -18.81
C LEU A 405 4.15 20.85 -18.25
N LEU A 406 5.19 20.79 -19.10
CA LEU A 406 6.54 20.42 -18.68
C LEU A 406 7.06 21.33 -17.57
N ASN A 407 6.97 22.65 -17.75
CA ASN A 407 7.43 23.61 -16.74
C ASN A 407 6.59 23.53 -15.46
N PHE A 408 5.27 23.43 -15.61
CA PHE A 408 4.32 23.36 -14.50
C PHE A 408 4.63 22.23 -13.51
N PHE A 409 4.85 20.99 -13.97
CA PHE A 409 5.14 19.90 -13.04
C PHE A 409 6.61 19.79 -12.63
N SER A 410 7.54 20.32 -13.43
CA SER A 410 8.98 20.11 -13.22
C SER A 410 9.43 20.64 -11.87
N PHE A 411 8.96 21.83 -11.47
CA PHE A 411 9.24 22.41 -10.15
C PHE A 411 8.92 21.41 -9.02
N SER A 412 7.66 20.94 -8.94
CA SER A 412 7.22 20.06 -7.85
C SER A 412 7.98 18.73 -7.87
N ARG A 413 8.24 18.19 -9.07
CA ARG A 413 9.03 16.96 -9.22
C ARG A 413 10.46 17.13 -8.66
N TRP A 414 11.17 18.18 -9.04
CA TRP A 414 12.54 18.42 -8.59
C TRP A 414 12.63 18.74 -7.11
N LEU A 415 11.63 19.45 -6.57
CA LEU A 415 11.51 19.68 -5.13
C LEU A 415 11.45 18.37 -4.35
N PHE A 416 10.55 17.45 -4.71
CA PHE A 416 10.40 16.18 -3.99
C PHE A 416 11.55 15.20 -4.22
N ILE A 417 12.17 15.20 -5.40
CA ILE A 417 13.41 14.45 -5.64
C ILE A 417 14.54 14.99 -4.75
N GLY A 418 14.66 16.31 -4.63
CA GLY A 418 15.58 16.98 -3.71
C GLY A 418 15.32 16.60 -2.25
N LEU A 419 14.06 16.60 -1.81
CA LEU A 419 13.67 16.19 -0.45
C LEU A 419 13.96 14.71 -0.18
N ALA A 420 13.72 13.80 -1.12
CA ALA A 420 14.04 12.39 -0.94
C ALA A 420 15.55 12.15 -0.80
N THR A 421 16.38 12.87 -1.55
CA THR A 421 17.85 12.78 -1.44
C THR A 421 18.40 13.49 -0.20
N LEU A 422 17.78 14.58 0.23
CA LEU A 422 18.02 15.15 1.56
C LEU A 422 17.68 14.14 2.66
N GLY A 423 16.55 13.45 2.51
CA GLY A 423 16.12 12.35 3.39
C GLY A 423 17.17 11.25 3.50
N LEU A 424 17.84 10.87 2.39
CA LEU A 424 18.97 9.94 2.42
C LEU A 424 20.13 10.45 3.29
N ILE A 425 20.51 11.73 3.15
CA ILE A 425 21.59 12.34 3.95
C ILE A 425 21.23 12.34 5.43
N VAL A 426 20.01 12.80 5.77
CA VAL A 426 19.49 12.84 7.14
C VAL A 426 19.43 11.42 7.73
N HIS A 427 18.95 10.46 6.95
CA HIS A 427 18.81 9.07 7.39
C HIS A 427 20.19 8.42 7.66
N ARG A 428 21.22 8.72 6.85
CA ARG A 428 22.60 8.28 7.12
C ARG A 428 23.16 8.83 8.41
N HIS A 429 22.79 10.06 8.77
CA HIS A 429 23.25 10.69 10.00
C HIS A 429 22.51 10.15 11.23
N ARG A 430 21.20 9.89 11.12
CA ARG A 430 20.38 9.36 12.22
C ARG A 430 20.58 7.87 12.49
N HIS A 431 20.92 7.09 11.47
CA HIS A 431 21.07 5.63 11.57
C HIS A 431 22.39 5.13 10.96
N PRO A 432 23.55 5.52 11.52
CA PRO A 432 24.85 5.08 11.02
C PRO A 432 25.08 3.56 11.09
N GLU A 433 24.38 2.87 12.00
CA GLU A 433 24.48 1.43 12.26
C GLU A 433 23.79 0.53 11.21
N LEU A 434 22.91 1.09 10.37
CA LEU A 434 22.20 0.30 9.34
C LEU A 434 23.16 -0.12 8.22
N HIS A 435 23.38 -1.43 8.11
CA HIS A 435 24.17 -2.01 7.02
C HIS A 435 23.51 -1.74 5.66
N SER A 436 24.24 -1.10 4.76
CA SER A 436 23.77 -0.74 3.41
C SER A 436 24.47 -1.63 2.38
N PRO A 437 23.75 -2.53 1.68
CA PRO A 437 24.34 -3.39 0.65
C PRO A 437 24.99 -2.61 -0.49
N PHE A 438 24.45 -1.43 -0.81
CA PHE A 438 25.01 -0.47 -1.75
C PHE A 438 25.08 0.89 -1.06
N LYS A 439 26.23 1.57 -1.12
CA LYS A 439 26.48 2.84 -0.42
C LYS A 439 27.30 3.76 -1.32
N VAL A 440 26.80 4.98 -1.57
CA VAL A 440 27.52 5.94 -2.41
C VAL A 440 28.34 6.91 -1.56
N PRO A 441 29.41 7.51 -2.09
CA PRO A 441 30.14 8.57 -1.39
C PRO A 441 29.22 9.75 -1.05
N LEU A 442 29.41 10.39 0.11
CA LEU A 442 28.50 11.44 0.60
C LEU A 442 28.42 12.67 -0.32
N PHE A 443 29.47 12.97 -1.09
CA PHE A 443 29.45 14.08 -2.04
C PHE A 443 28.39 13.90 -3.15
N VAL A 444 28.02 12.66 -3.48
CA VAL A 444 27.01 12.36 -4.52
C VAL A 444 25.63 12.86 -4.12
N PRO A 445 25.03 12.43 -2.99
CA PRO A 445 23.74 12.97 -2.56
C PRO A 445 23.80 14.46 -2.22
N VAL A 446 24.89 14.95 -1.60
CA VAL A 446 25.02 16.38 -1.26
C VAL A 446 24.99 17.25 -2.53
N SER A 447 25.84 16.94 -3.51
CA SER A 447 25.87 17.71 -4.77
C SER A 447 24.55 17.64 -5.51
N PHE A 448 23.93 16.44 -5.61
CA PHE A 448 22.65 16.29 -6.28
C PHE A 448 21.52 17.04 -5.58
N THR A 449 21.42 16.97 -4.25
CA THR A 449 20.42 17.72 -3.48
C THR A 449 20.59 19.23 -3.69
N ILE A 450 21.83 19.75 -3.63
CA ILE A 450 22.11 21.17 -3.89
C ILE A 450 21.64 21.56 -5.29
N ILE A 451 21.95 20.74 -6.31
CA ILE A 451 21.57 21.03 -7.69
C ILE A 451 20.06 20.99 -7.89
N CYS A 452 19.35 20.05 -7.26
CA CYS A 452 17.87 20.03 -7.28
C CYS A 452 17.29 21.31 -6.68
N LEU A 453 17.76 21.72 -5.50
CA LEU A 453 17.26 22.93 -4.82
C LEU A 453 17.63 24.21 -5.59
N PHE A 454 18.84 24.27 -6.15
CA PHE A 454 19.26 25.38 -7.02
C PHE A 454 18.39 25.48 -8.27
N THR A 455 18.10 24.35 -8.92
CA THR A 455 17.24 24.33 -10.10
C THR A 455 15.84 24.82 -9.75
N VAL A 456 15.28 24.36 -8.63
CA VAL A 456 14.00 24.83 -8.10
C VAL A 456 14.01 26.35 -7.87
N ALA A 457 15.06 26.89 -7.25
CA ALA A 457 15.20 28.33 -7.01
C ALA A 457 15.27 29.13 -8.32
N MET A 458 16.12 28.71 -9.27
CA MET A 458 16.26 29.35 -10.58
C MET A 458 14.98 29.34 -11.40
N SER A 459 14.10 28.37 -11.14
CA SER A 459 12.85 28.25 -11.88
C SER A 459 11.94 29.44 -11.62
N PHE A 460 11.85 29.90 -10.36
CA PHE A 460 11.05 31.07 -10.00
C PHE A 460 11.45 32.32 -10.81
N TYR A 461 12.71 32.40 -11.24
CA TYR A 461 13.19 33.46 -12.12
C TYR A 461 12.73 33.27 -13.57
N SER A 462 12.73 32.04 -14.09
CA SER A 462 12.41 31.76 -15.50
C SER A 462 10.92 31.77 -15.85
N ASP A 463 10.04 31.19 -15.02
CA ASP A 463 8.59 31.14 -15.27
C ASP A 463 7.78 31.26 -13.96
N PRO A 464 7.74 32.47 -13.36
CA PRO A 464 7.17 32.67 -12.04
C PRO A 464 5.69 32.30 -11.94
N VAL A 465 4.92 32.43 -13.03
CA VAL A 465 3.48 32.18 -13.04
C VAL A 465 3.20 30.68 -12.93
N SER A 466 3.73 29.87 -13.85
CA SER A 466 3.49 28.42 -13.85
C SER A 466 3.95 27.77 -12.54
N ILE A 467 5.06 28.27 -11.98
CA ILE A 467 5.65 27.73 -10.75
C ILE A 467 4.86 28.16 -9.52
N SER A 468 4.37 29.39 -9.48
CA SER A 468 3.50 29.85 -8.38
C SER A 468 2.22 29.02 -8.30
N ILE A 469 1.65 28.64 -9.45
CA ILE A 469 0.51 27.72 -9.51
C ILE A 469 0.90 26.34 -8.96
N GLY A 470 2.05 25.79 -9.39
CA GLY A 470 2.58 24.52 -8.89
C GLY A 470 2.83 24.54 -7.36
N CYS A 471 3.41 25.61 -6.84
CA CYS A 471 3.66 25.82 -5.42
C CYS A 471 2.36 25.92 -4.61
N THR A 472 1.39 26.70 -5.09
CA THR A 472 0.06 26.82 -4.48
C THR A 472 -0.64 25.46 -4.42
N MET A 473 -0.51 24.65 -5.48
CA MET A 473 -1.06 23.29 -5.51
C MET A 473 -0.40 22.39 -4.45
N VAL A 474 0.93 22.43 -4.30
CA VAL A 474 1.61 21.69 -3.23
C VAL A 474 1.12 22.15 -1.85
N LEU A 475 1.08 23.47 -1.60
CA LEU A 475 0.69 24.05 -0.33
C LEU A 475 -0.79 23.80 0.01
N SER A 476 -1.67 23.65 -0.99
CA SER A 476 -3.08 23.29 -0.77
C SER A 476 -3.27 21.92 -0.12
N GLY A 477 -2.26 21.05 -0.16
CA GLY A 477 -2.27 19.77 0.57
C GLY A 477 -2.14 19.95 2.09
N PHE A 478 -1.57 21.06 2.57
CA PHE A 478 -1.33 21.27 4.00
C PHE A 478 -2.65 21.36 4.82
N PRO A 479 -3.65 22.18 4.44
CA PRO A 479 -4.95 22.17 5.10
C PRO A 479 -5.61 20.78 5.12
N VAL A 480 -5.53 20.04 4.00
CA VAL A 480 -6.15 18.71 3.90
C VAL A 480 -5.44 17.70 4.81
N TYR A 481 -4.12 17.70 4.84
CA TYR A 481 -3.35 16.88 5.77
C TYR A 481 -3.76 17.15 7.22
N TYR A 482 -3.84 18.43 7.59
CA TYR A 482 -4.17 18.83 8.95
C TYR A 482 -5.59 18.40 9.35
N LEU A 483 -6.57 18.54 8.43
CA LEU A 483 -7.97 18.22 8.69
C LEU A 483 -8.28 16.71 8.66
N VAL A 484 -7.61 15.95 7.79
CA VAL A 484 -7.94 14.54 7.53
C VAL A 484 -7.06 13.59 8.35
N ILE A 485 -5.77 13.92 8.49
CA ILE A 485 -4.78 13.01 9.09
C ILE A 485 -4.41 13.46 10.50
N HIS A 486 -4.17 14.75 10.73
CA HIS A 486 -3.71 15.24 12.04
C HIS A 486 -4.84 15.45 13.05
N ARG A 487 -5.92 16.13 12.66
CA ARG A 487 -7.19 16.11 13.41
C ARG A 487 -7.97 14.87 12.98
N GLN A 488 -8.28 13.96 13.91
CA GLN A 488 -9.26 12.91 13.61
C GLN A 488 -10.59 13.59 13.23
N MET A 489 -10.99 13.48 11.95
CA MET A 489 -12.30 13.96 11.50
C MET A 489 -13.40 13.36 12.38
N SER A 490 -14.37 14.21 12.78
CA SER A 490 -15.61 13.77 13.44
C SER A 490 -16.30 12.68 12.60
N ASP A 491 -16.87 11.67 13.26
CA ASP A 491 -17.50 10.49 12.64
C ASP A 491 -18.54 10.85 11.57
N ARG A 492 -19.21 12.00 11.70
CA ARG A 492 -20.20 12.47 10.72
C ARG A 492 -19.58 12.84 9.37
N CYS A 493 -18.42 13.50 9.35
CA CYS A 493 -17.71 13.84 8.11
C CYS A 493 -16.98 12.63 7.53
N ARG A 494 -16.49 11.73 8.37
CA ARG A 494 -15.90 10.44 7.95
C ARG A 494 -16.94 9.56 7.25
N ASN A 495 -18.15 9.48 7.81
CA ASN A 495 -19.26 8.74 7.22
C ASN A 495 -19.78 9.38 5.93
N LEU A 496 -19.80 10.72 5.82
CA LEU A 496 -20.17 11.41 4.59
C LEU A 496 -19.14 11.17 3.47
N PHE A 497 -17.84 11.27 3.77
CA PHE A 497 -16.77 11.00 2.82
C PHE A 497 -16.78 9.53 2.36
N CYS A 498 -16.95 8.58 3.30
CA CYS A 498 -17.14 7.17 3.00
C CYS A 498 -18.41 6.89 2.18
N ALA A 499 -19.53 7.56 2.48
CA ALA A 499 -20.79 7.41 1.76
C ALA A 499 -20.67 7.89 0.31
N VAL A 500 -20.04 9.05 0.06
CA VAL A 500 -19.77 9.54 -1.30
C VAL A 500 -18.92 8.54 -2.09
N SER A 501 -17.86 7.99 -1.48
CA SER A 501 -17.03 6.96 -2.12
C SER A 501 -17.74 5.61 -2.34
N ARG A 502 -18.78 5.28 -1.57
CA ARG A 502 -19.62 4.07 -1.79
C ARG A 502 -20.67 4.28 -2.89
N VAL A 503 -21.17 5.50 -3.05
CA VAL A 503 -22.19 5.84 -4.07
C VAL A 503 -21.60 5.79 -5.48
N GLU A 504 -20.35 6.25 -5.68
CA GLU A 504 -19.64 6.08 -6.97
C GLU A 504 -19.39 4.61 -7.33
N CYS A 505 -19.10 3.76 -6.34
CA CYS A 505 -18.86 2.33 -6.57
C CYS A 505 -20.15 1.55 -6.93
N ARG A 506 -21.32 2.00 -6.47
CA ARG A 506 -22.62 1.39 -6.78
C ARG A 506 -23.08 1.71 -8.21
N ALA A 507 -22.60 2.81 -8.79
CA ALA A 507 -22.93 3.22 -10.16
C ALA A 507 -22.29 2.31 -11.24
N GLU A 508 -21.12 1.73 -10.99
CA GLU A 508 -20.46 0.79 -11.93
C GLU A 508 -21.03 -0.64 -11.88
N THR A 509 -21.74 -1.01 -10.82
CA THR A 509 -22.31 -2.36 -10.67
C THR A 509 -23.65 -2.52 -11.43
N LEU A 510 -24.17 -1.44 -12.04
CA LEU A 510 -25.48 -1.42 -12.73
C LEU A 510 -25.44 -1.85 -14.21
N LEU A 511 -24.30 -2.33 -14.73
CA LEU A 511 -24.12 -2.64 -16.16
C LEU A 511 -24.22 -4.12 -16.58
N HIS A 512 -24.62 -5.05 -15.70
CA HIS A 512 -24.80 -6.47 -16.08
C HIS A 512 -26.10 -7.09 -15.48
N PRO A 513 -27.14 -7.36 -16.30
CA PRO A 513 -28.43 -7.83 -15.80
C PRO A 513 -28.61 -9.36 -15.72
N ASP A 514 -27.62 -10.19 -16.07
CA ASP A 514 -27.82 -11.66 -16.15
C ASP A 514 -27.04 -12.43 -15.07
N HIS A 515 -27.70 -12.75 -13.95
CA HIS A 515 -27.28 -13.82 -13.04
C HIS A 515 -28.45 -14.77 -12.77
N VAL A 516 -28.43 -15.95 -13.41
CA VAL A 516 -29.38 -17.07 -13.15
C VAL A 516 -28.87 -17.91 -11.97
N THR A 517 -29.76 -18.23 -11.02
CA THR A 517 -29.50 -18.99 -9.78
C THR A 517 -29.27 -20.49 -10.03
N ALA A 518 -28.61 -21.19 -9.09
CA ALA A 518 -28.29 -22.62 -9.21
C ALA A 518 -29.53 -23.53 -9.20
N THR A 519 -29.44 -24.70 -9.84
CA THR A 519 -30.56 -25.67 -10.00
C THR A 519 -30.82 -26.55 -8.78
N VAL A 520 -29.99 -26.46 -7.73
CA VAL A 520 -30.09 -27.31 -6.53
C VAL A 520 -29.94 -26.44 -5.28
N THR A 521 -30.66 -26.79 -4.22
CA THR A 521 -30.64 -26.14 -2.90
C THR A 521 -30.02 -27.05 -1.83
N SER A 522 -29.64 -26.49 -0.69
CA SER A 522 -29.08 -27.23 0.47
C SER A 522 -29.95 -28.39 0.94
N ALA A 523 -31.26 -28.19 0.98
CA ALA A 523 -32.23 -29.19 1.39
C ALA A 523 -32.27 -30.39 0.43
N ILE A 524 -32.10 -30.14 -0.88
CA ILE A 524 -32.05 -31.20 -1.90
C ILE A 524 -30.75 -32.00 -1.75
N LEU A 525 -29.60 -31.33 -1.56
CA LEU A 525 -28.31 -32.01 -1.33
C LEU A 525 -28.34 -32.88 -0.07
N GLU A 526 -28.96 -32.39 1.01
CA GLU A 526 -29.09 -33.12 2.26
C GLU A 526 -30.01 -34.35 2.11
N ASN A 527 -31.14 -34.23 1.43
CA ASN A 527 -32.03 -35.37 1.19
C ASN A 527 -31.38 -36.46 0.34
N GLU A 528 -30.64 -36.07 -0.70
CA GLU A 528 -29.93 -36.98 -1.60
C GLU A 528 -28.75 -37.68 -0.89
N TYR A 529 -28.00 -36.94 -0.07
CA TYR A 529 -26.95 -37.53 0.78
C TYR A 529 -27.51 -38.56 1.79
N GLN A 530 -28.69 -38.30 2.36
CA GLN A 530 -29.35 -39.23 3.28
C GLN A 530 -29.89 -40.48 2.57
N ALA A 531 -30.34 -40.33 1.32
CA ALA A 531 -30.86 -41.44 0.51
C ALA A 531 -29.74 -42.38 0.03
N ASP A 532 -28.60 -41.83 -0.41
CA ASP A 532 -27.43 -42.60 -0.82
C ASP A 532 -26.13 -41.89 -0.42
N LYS A 533 -25.52 -42.36 0.68
CA LYS A 533 -24.30 -41.80 1.25
C LYS A 533 -23.05 -41.98 0.37
N ASN A 534 -23.11 -42.89 -0.60
CA ASN A 534 -22.07 -43.09 -1.61
C ASN A 534 -22.53 -42.63 -2.99
N GLY A 535 -23.68 -41.95 -3.05
CA GLY A 535 -24.29 -41.49 -4.27
C GLY A 535 -23.57 -40.29 -4.87
N VAL A 536 -23.97 -39.94 -6.08
CA VAL A 536 -23.43 -38.80 -6.78
C VAL A 536 -24.57 -37.97 -7.36
N ILE A 537 -24.59 -36.68 -7.04
CA ILE A 537 -25.53 -35.72 -7.61
C ILE A 537 -24.85 -34.79 -8.62
N VAL A 538 -25.54 -34.51 -9.73
CA VAL A 538 -25.08 -33.55 -10.76
C VAL A 538 -26.01 -32.34 -10.78
N PHE A 539 -25.45 -31.14 -10.73
CA PHE A 539 -26.22 -29.90 -10.70
C PHE A 539 -25.58 -28.78 -11.53
N ARG A 540 -26.36 -27.76 -11.87
CA ARG A 540 -25.93 -26.59 -12.64
C ARG A 540 -25.92 -25.35 -11.77
N ALA A 541 -24.83 -24.59 -11.80
CA ALA A 541 -24.73 -23.30 -11.13
C ALA A 541 -24.19 -22.26 -12.13
N GLY A 542 -25.02 -21.28 -12.49
CA GLY A 542 -24.76 -20.41 -13.64
C GLY A 542 -24.63 -21.20 -14.94
N SER A 543 -23.57 -20.96 -15.71
CA SER A 543 -23.28 -21.69 -16.96
C SER A 543 -22.55 -23.02 -16.77
N GLN A 544 -22.19 -23.39 -15.54
CA GLN A 544 -21.29 -24.51 -15.23
C GLN A 544 -22.03 -25.71 -14.66
N GLN A 545 -21.49 -26.92 -14.89
CA GLN A 545 -22.06 -28.18 -14.42
C GLN A 545 -21.10 -28.89 -13.46
N TYR A 546 -21.63 -29.33 -12.32
CA TYR A 546 -20.88 -29.91 -11.21
C TYR A 546 -21.44 -31.29 -10.86
N LYS A 547 -20.55 -32.18 -10.42
CA LYS A 547 -20.81 -33.50 -9.88
C LYS A 547 -20.34 -33.49 -8.42
N LEU A 548 -21.21 -33.69 -7.45
CA LEU A 548 -20.83 -33.87 -6.04
C LEU A 548 -20.87 -35.36 -5.71
N ASP A 549 -19.72 -35.90 -5.36
CA ASP A 549 -19.55 -37.27 -4.87
C ASP A 549 -19.63 -37.27 -3.35
N PHE A 550 -20.61 -37.99 -2.80
CA PHE A 550 -20.85 -38.03 -1.37
C PHE A 550 -19.92 -38.98 -0.62
N ALA A 551 -19.33 -39.98 -1.31
CA ALA A 551 -18.37 -40.90 -0.69
C ALA A 551 -17.04 -40.19 -0.45
N ASP A 552 -16.55 -39.50 -1.48
CA ASP A 552 -15.29 -38.78 -1.41
C ASP A 552 -15.44 -37.38 -0.81
N MET A 553 -16.69 -36.91 -0.67
CA MET A 553 -17.03 -35.56 -0.22
C MET A 553 -16.35 -34.51 -1.10
N VAL A 554 -16.42 -34.73 -2.42
CA VAL A 554 -15.73 -33.93 -3.42
C VAL A 554 -16.70 -33.48 -4.51
N GLN A 555 -16.79 -32.18 -4.69
CA GLN A 555 -17.43 -31.56 -5.85
C GLN A 555 -16.42 -31.44 -6.99
N THR A 556 -16.76 -32.03 -8.12
CA THR A 556 -15.99 -31.98 -9.36
C THR A 556 -16.73 -31.15 -10.39
N ASN A 557 -16.08 -30.14 -10.96
CA ASN A 557 -16.59 -29.50 -12.17
C ASN A 557 -16.46 -30.48 -13.33
N VAL A 558 -17.56 -30.79 -14.03
CA VAL A 558 -17.59 -31.84 -15.07
C VAL A 558 -16.79 -31.44 -16.31
N LEU A 559 -16.76 -30.16 -16.65
CA LEU A 559 -16.05 -29.62 -17.82
C LEU A 559 -14.54 -29.50 -17.58
N PHE A 560 -14.13 -29.07 -16.38
CA PHE A 560 -12.74 -28.71 -16.10
C PHE A 560 -12.03 -29.68 -15.17
N GLN A 561 -12.72 -30.72 -14.68
CA GLN A 561 -12.22 -31.75 -13.78
C GLN A 561 -11.59 -31.20 -12.49
N THR A 562 -11.87 -29.93 -12.15
CA THR A 562 -11.40 -29.32 -10.90
C THR A 562 -12.22 -29.86 -9.75
N GLN A 563 -11.53 -30.45 -8.79
CA GLN A 563 -12.11 -31.05 -7.59
C GLN A 563 -11.99 -30.11 -6.39
N ARG A 564 -13.03 -30.07 -5.56
CA ARG A 564 -13.06 -29.31 -4.32
C ARG A 564 -13.71 -30.15 -3.24
N SER A 565 -13.03 -30.30 -2.10
CA SER A 565 -13.62 -30.97 -0.95
C SER A 565 -14.77 -30.15 -0.39
N VAL A 566 -15.84 -30.84 -0.07
CA VAL A 566 -17.09 -30.32 0.47
C VAL A 566 -17.29 -30.98 1.83
N ILE A 567 -17.80 -30.24 2.81
CA ILE A 567 -18.01 -30.80 4.15
C ILE A 567 -19.48 -30.67 4.51
N ARG A 568 -20.07 -31.79 4.95
CA ARG A 568 -21.41 -31.84 5.53
C ARG A 568 -21.31 -31.49 7.00
N LEU A 569 -22.03 -30.46 7.45
CA LEU A 569 -22.17 -30.18 8.88
C LEU A 569 -23.12 -31.23 9.51
N PRO A 570 -22.77 -31.81 10.66
CA PRO A 570 -23.64 -32.77 11.34
C PRO A 570 -24.90 -32.09 11.86
N LYS A 571 -26.06 -32.66 11.54
CA LYS A 571 -27.35 -32.30 12.16
C LYS A 571 -27.31 -32.73 13.63
N GLN A 572 -27.50 -31.80 14.58
CA GLN A 572 -27.63 -32.15 15.99
C GLN A 572 -28.92 -32.96 16.21
N SER A 573 -28.76 -34.24 16.51
CA SER A 573 -29.81 -35.11 17.05
C SER A 573 -29.43 -35.55 18.47
N GLU A 574 -30.46 -35.57 19.32
CA GLU A 574 -30.47 -35.83 20.75
C GLU A 574 -29.85 -37.17 21.17
N GLY A 575 -29.21 -37.16 22.35
CA GLY A 575 -29.18 -38.31 23.26
C GLY A 575 -28.02 -39.31 23.12
N GLY A 576 -27.25 -39.44 24.20
CA GLY A 576 -26.90 -40.76 24.74
C GLY A 576 -25.49 -41.31 24.51
N GLN A 577 -24.72 -41.28 25.60
CA GLN A 577 -23.73 -42.25 26.08
C GLN A 577 -22.39 -42.45 25.34
N GLU A 578 -21.34 -42.07 26.08
CA GLU A 578 -19.94 -42.39 25.88
C GLU A 578 -19.63 -43.90 25.98
N GLY A 579 -18.61 -44.31 25.22
CA GLY A 579 -17.89 -45.55 25.43
C GLY A 579 -16.51 -45.52 24.77
N SER A 580 -15.50 -45.05 25.51
CA SER A 580 -14.12 -45.60 25.65
C SER A 580 -13.27 -45.82 24.37
N GLN A 581 -11.99 -45.44 24.23
CA GLN A 581 -10.97 -44.80 25.07
C GLN A 581 -9.76 -44.50 24.17
N ASN A 582 -9.00 -43.46 24.55
CA ASN A 582 -7.54 -43.31 24.43
C ASN A 582 -6.89 -42.97 23.06
N THR A 583 -6.78 -41.66 22.78
CA THR A 583 -5.50 -40.93 22.75
C THR A 583 -5.75 -39.41 22.67
N THR A 584 -5.45 -38.70 23.75
CA THR A 584 -5.89 -37.33 24.08
C THR A 584 -5.13 -36.24 23.32
N LEU A 585 -5.77 -35.61 22.33
CA LEU A 585 -5.54 -34.20 22.01
C LEU A 585 -6.05 -33.36 23.19
N SER A 586 -5.21 -32.50 23.78
CA SER A 586 -5.60 -31.67 24.92
C SER A 586 -6.69 -30.68 24.53
N HIS A 587 -7.92 -30.93 24.99
CA HIS A 587 -9.03 -29.98 24.95
C HIS A 587 -8.63 -28.65 25.62
N PRO A 588 -9.13 -27.49 25.15
CA PRO A 588 -8.97 -26.23 25.88
C PRO A 588 -9.57 -26.38 27.28
N VAL A 589 -8.72 -26.26 28.30
CA VAL A 589 -9.13 -26.40 29.70
C VAL A 589 -9.64 -25.03 30.16
N TYR A 590 -10.94 -24.80 30.02
CA TYR A 590 -11.63 -23.68 30.68
C TYR A 590 -11.72 -23.94 32.19
N PRO A 591 -11.87 -22.91 33.02
CA PRO A 591 -12.04 -23.10 34.46
C PRO A 591 -13.26 -24.00 34.75
N PRO A 592 -13.15 -24.99 35.63
CA PRO A 592 -14.24 -25.93 35.91
C PRO A 592 -15.51 -25.24 36.44
N GLN A 593 -15.36 -24.05 37.04
CA GLN A 593 -16.47 -23.24 37.50
C GLN A 593 -17.24 -22.52 36.39
N TRP A 594 -16.73 -22.47 35.15
CA TRP A 594 -17.44 -21.89 34.02
C TRP A 594 -18.66 -22.73 33.65
N ASP A 595 -19.74 -22.04 33.33
CA ASP A 595 -20.96 -22.65 32.83
C ASP A 595 -20.72 -23.05 31.37
N GLN A 596 -20.51 -24.35 31.18
CA GLN A 596 -20.21 -24.96 29.88
C GLN A 596 -21.38 -24.79 28.89
N THR A 597 -22.61 -24.60 29.38
CA THR A 597 -23.80 -24.33 28.54
C THR A 597 -23.88 -22.88 28.09
N ALA A 598 -23.03 -22.01 28.65
CA ALA A 598 -22.98 -20.58 28.38
C ALA A 598 -21.65 -20.14 27.75
N LEU A 599 -20.99 -21.03 27.01
CA LEU A 599 -19.81 -20.69 26.21
C LEU A 599 -20.23 -20.35 24.78
N PRO A 600 -20.07 -19.09 24.33
CA PRO A 600 -20.31 -18.75 22.93
C PRO A 600 -19.14 -19.20 22.06
N ASP A 601 -19.40 -19.57 20.80
CA ASP A 601 -18.34 -19.89 19.83
C ASP A 601 -17.48 -18.65 19.50
N ILE A 602 -18.11 -17.46 19.48
CA ILE A 602 -17.45 -16.16 19.26
C ILE A 602 -18.09 -15.12 20.19
N GLY A 603 -17.27 -14.29 20.83
CA GLY A 603 -17.71 -13.19 21.68
C GLY A 603 -17.74 -13.54 23.17
N PHE A 604 -18.68 -12.96 23.92
CA PHE A 604 -18.78 -13.16 25.37
C PHE A 604 -20.22 -13.43 25.79
N LYS A 605 -20.39 -14.13 26.91
CA LYS A 605 -21.68 -14.28 27.61
C LYS A 605 -21.52 -13.87 29.07
N LEU A 606 -22.51 -13.13 29.57
CA LEU A 606 -22.58 -12.73 30.98
C LEU A 606 -23.41 -13.78 31.73
N VAL A 607 -22.80 -14.42 32.73
CA VAL A 607 -23.45 -15.43 33.57
C VAL A 607 -23.67 -14.82 34.96
N GLN A 608 -24.92 -14.73 35.39
CA GLN A 608 -25.27 -14.23 36.71
C GLN A 608 -24.75 -15.20 37.78
N LEU A 609 -23.99 -14.70 38.76
CA LEU A 609 -23.53 -15.52 39.88
C LEU A 609 -24.60 -15.58 40.97
N SER A 610 -24.81 -16.79 41.50
CA SER A 610 -25.63 -17.00 42.69
C SER A 610 -24.94 -16.42 43.93
N TYR A 611 -25.72 -15.81 44.83
CA TYR A 611 -25.25 -15.22 46.09
C TYR A 611 -24.52 -16.23 46.99
N ASP A 612 -24.87 -17.52 46.90
CA ASP A 612 -24.27 -18.59 47.71
C ASP A 612 -22.94 -19.11 47.15
N SER A 613 -22.60 -18.75 45.90
CA SER A 613 -21.39 -19.22 45.23
C SER A 613 -20.12 -18.73 45.93
N GLN A 614 -19.08 -19.56 45.89
CA GLN A 614 -17.77 -19.19 46.46
C GLN A 614 -17.16 -17.98 45.75
N GLU A 615 -17.38 -17.85 44.44
CA GLU A 615 -16.94 -16.70 43.64
C GLU A 615 -17.61 -15.41 44.12
N TYR A 616 -18.94 -15.42 44.31
CA TYR A 616 -19.68 -14.25 44.78
C TYR A 616 -19.17 -13.79 46.15
N ARG A 617 -19.06 -14.70 47.12
CA ARG A 617 -18.55 -14.39 48.46
C ARG A 617 -17.13 -13.82 48.44
N LYS A 618 -16.26 -14.34 47.57
CA LYS A 618 -14.88 -13.86 47.41
C LYS A 618 -14.84 -12.42 46.86
N ILE A 619 -15.57 -12.15 45.78
CA ILE A 619 -15.60 -10.81 45.17
C ILE A 619 -16.27 -9.80 46.09
N LYS A 620 -17.39 -10.17 46.74
CA LYS A 620 -18.07 -9.34 47.74
C LYS A 620 -17.13 -8.96 48.89
N SER A 621 -16.40 -9.93 49.45
CA SER A 621 -15.41 -9.66 50.51
C SER A 621 -14.31 -8.69 50.06
N LEU A 622 -13.82 -8.78 48.82
CA LEU A 622 -12.83 -7.83 48.29
C LEU A 622 -13.41 -6.42 48.12
N PHE A 623 -14.66 -6.31 47.67
CA PHE A 623 -15.34 -5.04 47.47
C PHE A 623 -15.63 -4.34 48.82
N GLU A 624 -16.21 -5.06 49.79
CA GLU A 624 -16.61 -4.53 51.10
C GLU A 624 -15.44 -4.09 51.99
N LYS A 625 -14.20 -4.49 51.67
CA LYS A 625 -13.00 -3.99 52.36
C LYS A 625 -12.92 -2.46 52.33
N THR A 626 -13.33 -1.84 51.22
CA THR A 626 -13.23 -0.39 51.03
C THR A 626 -14.54 0.29 50.65
N MET A 627 -15.59 -0.46 50.31
CA MET A 627 -16.89 0.06 49.88
C MET A 627 -18.04 -0.32 50.84
N LYS A 628 -17.93 0.04 52.13
CA LYS A 628 -18.89 -0.39 53.18
C LYS A 628 -20.30 0.18 53.04
N ASN A 629 -20.46 1.36 52.42
CA ASN A 629 -21.75 2.05 52.30
C ASN A 629 -22.50 1.73 51.00
N TYR A 630 -22.04 0.71 50.27
CA TYR A 630 -22.55 0.34 48.96
C TYR A 630 -22.90 -1.14 48.94
N CYS A 631 -24.00 -1.48 48.27
CA CYS A 631 -24.47 -2.84 48.12
C CYS A 631 -24.33 -3.27 46.65
N ILE A 632 -23.86 -4.50 46.43
CA ILE A 632 -23.78 -5.12 45.11
C ILE A 632 -25.19 -5.56 44.70
N ASN A 633 -25.76 -4.92 43.67
CA ASN A 633 -27.06 -5.29 43.09
C ASN A 633 -26.93 -6.53 42.20
N GLN A 634 -25.86 -6.60 41.40
CA GLN A 634 -25.66 -7.64 40.41
C GLN A 634 -24.18 -7.98 40.27
N LEU A 635 -23.84 -9.28 40.25
CA LEU A 635 -22.50 -9.76 39.95
C LEU A 635 -22.57 -10.79 38.82
N GLN A 636 -21.93 -10.46 37.70
CA GLN A 636 -21.90 -11.33 36.53
C GLN A 636 -20.48 -11.75 36.21
N ARG A 637 -20.30 -13.04 35.93
CA ARG A 637 -19.07 -13.59 35.37
C ARG A 637 -19.09 -13.42 33.87
N ILE A 638 -17.97 -12.99 33.32
CA ILE A 638 -17.79 -12.83 31.88
C ILE A 638 -17.13 -14.12 31.37
N GLN A 639 -17.78 -14.79 30.44
CA GLN A 639 -17.24 -15.97 29.77
C GLN A 639 -16.95 -15.61 28.32
N ASN A 640 -15.68 -15.34 28.03
CA ASN A 640 -15.19 -15.08 26.68
C ASN A 640 -14.04 -16.06 26.39
N PRO A 641 -14.32 -17.18 25.70
CA PRO A 641 -13.32 -18.21 25.42
C PRO A 641 -12.08 -17.66 24.71
N THR A 642 -12.26 -16.79 23.72
CA THR A 642 -11.17 -16.18 22.95
C THR A 642 -10.25 -15.33 23.82
N LEU A 643 -10.81 -14.46 24.68
CA LEU A 643 -9.99 -13.63 25.58
C LEU A 643 -9.32 -14.48 26.66
N TRP A 644 -9.97 -15.56 27.11
CA TRP A 644 -9.41 -16.49 28.07
C TRP A 644 -8.19 -17.23 27.52
N ASP A 645 -8.28 -17.72 26.29
CA ASP A 645 -7.16 -18.42 25.62
C ASP A 645 -5.96 -17.49 25.43
N ILE A 646 -6.20 -16.23 25.04
CA ILE A 646 -5.16 -15.20 24.93
C ILE A 646 -4.50 -14.94 26.29
N PHE A 647 -5.30 -14.83 27.36
CA PHE A 647 -4.81 -14.62 28.72
C PHE A 647 -3.98 -15.81 29.23
N GLN A 648 -4.46 -17.05 29.02
CA GLN A 648 -3.71 -18.26 29.40
C GLN A 648 -2.41 -18.40 28.60
N TRP A 649 -2.43 -18.09 27.29
CA TRP A 649 -1.22 -18.08 26.47
C TRP A 649 -0.19 -17.08 27.01
N GLN A 650 -0.61 -15.86 27.35
CA GLN A 650 0.27 -14.85 27.92
C GLN A 650 0.83 -15.28 29.29
N LYS A 651 0.00 -15.92 30.13
CA LYS A 651 0.41 -16.50 31.40
C LYS A 651 1.50 -17.56 31.23
N GLU A 652 1.32 -18.50 30.30
CA GLU A 652 2.34 -19.53 30.01
C GLU A 652 3.63 -18.94 29.45
N LYS A 653 3.54 -17.92 28.59
CA LYS A 653 4.71 -17.18 28.11
C LYS A 653 5.48 -16.52 29.25
N MET A 654 4.80 -15.85 30.17
CA MET A 654 5.44 -15.21 31.33
C MET A 654 6.05 -16.24 32.29
N LYS A 655 5.41 -17.41 32.49
CA LYS A 655 5.99 -18.53 33.29
C LYS A 655 7.31 -19.04 32.71
N LYS A 656 7.35 -19.27 31.39
CA LYS A 656 8.57 -19.71 30.69
C LYS A 656 9.70 -18.69 30.82
N LEU A 657 9.37 -17.40 30.70
CA LEU A 657 10.32 -16.31 30.84
C LEU A 657 10.86 -16.19 32.28
N HIS A 658 10.08 -16.49 33.31
CA HIS A 658 10.49 -16.42 34.73
C HIS A 658 11.08 -17.72 35.29
N GLN A 659 11.54 -18.65 34.43
CA GLN A 659 12.17 -19.91 34.86
C GLN A 659 11.33 -20.63 35.93
N SER A 660 10.02 -20.74 35.71
CA SER A 660 9.10 -21.53 36.55
C SER A 660 8.75 -20.96 37.92
N LYS A 661 9.13 -19.72 38.27
CA LYS A 661 8.78 -19.08 39.56
C LYS A 661 7.28 -18.72 39.75
N GLY A 662 6.40 -19.14 38.84
CA GLY A 662 5.01 -18.70 38.80
C GLY A 662 4.88 -17.26 38.31
N VAL A 663 3.69 -16.87 37.85
CA VAL A 663 3.39 -15.49 37.46
C VAL A 663 2.51 -14.91 38.56
N ASN A 664 2.89 -13.75 39.10
CA ASN A 664 2.09 -13.03 40.09
C ASN A 664 0.78 -12.59 39.44
N GLU A 665 -0.29 -13.30 39.72
CA GLU A 665 -1.65 -13.05 39.23
C GLU A 665 -2.50 -12.50 40.37
N ARG A 666 -3.25 -11.42 40.11
CA ARG A 666 -4.16 -10.83 41.10
C ARG A 666 -5.51 -10.51 40.48
N LEU A 667 -6.54 -10.52 41.32
CA LEU A 667 -7.84 -9.93 41.02
C LEU A 667 -7.78 -8.46 41.43
N LEU A 668 -8.01 -7.56 40.48
CA LEU A 668 -7.93 -6.11 40.68
C LEU A 668 -9.16 -5.42 40.11
N PHE A 669 -9.52 -4.27 40.70
CA PHE A 669 -10.66 -3.46 40.29
C PHE A 669 -10.28 -2.49 39.17
N HIS A 670 -11.25 -2.21 38.29
CA HIS A 670 -11.14 -1.20 37.25
C HIS A 670 -12.46 -0.43 37.12
N GLY A 671 -12.39 0.87 37.35
CA GLY A 671 -13.53 1.79 37.17
C GLY A 671 -13.77 2.07 35.70
N THR A 672 -15.05 2.11 35.29
CA THR A 672 -15.41 2.41 33.91
C THR A 672 -16.78 3.08 33.82
N SER A 673 -17.08 3.63 32.65
CA SER A 673 -18.42 4.12 32.30
C SER A 673 -19.26 2.99 31.69
N PRO A 674 -20.58 2.93 31.96
CA PRO A 674 -21.48 1.93 31.35
C PRO A 674 -21.40 1.85 29.82
N SER A 675 -21.05 2.95 29.15
CA SER A 675 -20.87 3.00 27.69
C SER A 675 -19.73 2.12 27.16
N HIS A 676 -18.74 1.77 27.98
CA HIS A 676 -17.55 1.01 27.57
C HIS A 676 -17.60 -0.46 27.98
N VAL A 677 -18.61 -0.88 28.74
CA VAL A 677 -18.72 -2.24 29.28
C VAL A 677 -18.73 -3.29 28.17
N SER A 678 -19.60 -3.14 27.16
CA SER A 678 -19.71 -4.11 26.06
C SER A 678 -18.40 -4.20 25.26
N ALA A 679 -17.76 -3.07 24.98
CA ALA A 679 -16.50 -3.02 24.25
C ALA A 679 -15.37 -3.72 25.02
N ILE A 680 -15.29 -3.54 26.35
CA ILE A 680 -14.28 -4.21 27.18
C ILE A 680 -14.52 -5.72 27.23
N CYS A 681 -15.76 -6.19 27.34
CA CYS A 681 -16.08 -7.62 27.35
C CYS A 681 -15.77 -8.30 26.00
N GLU A 682 -15.89 -7.59 24.88
CA GLU A 682 -15.67 -8.12 23.53
C GLU A 682 -14.22 -7.98 23.07
N GLN A 683 -13.57 -6.85 23.35
CA GLN A 683 -12.27 -6.47 22.77
C GLN A 683 -11.12 -6.39 23.78
N ASN A 684 -11.40 -6.63 25.07
CA ASN A 684 -10.50 -6.48 26.22
C ASN A 684 -10.13 -5.00 26.52
N PHE A 685 -9.38 -4.75 27.60
CA PHE A 685 -8.97 -3.40 28.01
C PHE A 685 -7.93 -2.83 27.03
N ASP A 686 -8.31 -1.85 26.20
CA ASP A 686 -7.40 -1.12 25.31
C ASP A 686 -7.18 0.31 25.83
N TRP A 687 -6.03 0.55 26.45
CA TRP A 687 -5.67 1.85 27.02
C TRP A 687 -5.65 2.98 25.97
N ARG A 688 -5.54 2.68 24.68
CA ARG A 688 -5.58 3.68 23.60
C ARG A 688 -6.99 4.24 23.34
N LEU A 689 -8.01 3.53 23.82
CA LEU A 689 -9.42 3.93 23.76
C LEU A 689 -9.89 4.55 25.08
N CYS A 690 -9.14 4.38 26.16
CA CYS A 690 -9.44 4.95 27.47
C CYS A 690 -8.95 6.41 27.53
N GLY A 691 -9.84 7.34 27.90
CA GLY A 691 -9.52 8.77 28.03
C GLY A 691 -8.34 9.04 28.98
N THR A 692 -7.73 10.22 28.83
CA THR A 692 -6.45 10.69 29.42
C THR A 692 -6.40 10.80 30.96
N HIS A 693 -7.24 10.09 31.72
CA HIS A 693 -7.49 10.35 33.15
C HIS A 693 -6.61 9.57 34.15
N GLY A 694 -5.50 8.98 33.70
CA GLY A 694 -4.54 8.36 34.61
C GLY A 694 -3.25 8.06 33.87
N THR A 695 -2.27 8.97 33.93
CA THR A 695 -0.93 8.72 33.38
C THR A 695 0.15 8.82 34.44
N MET A 696 -0.17 9.00 35.73
CA MET A 696 0.84 9.22 36.79
C MET A 696 1.91 8.13 36.90
N TYR A 697 1.58 6.89 36.57
CA TYR A 697 2.48 5.73 36.71
C TYR A 697 2.76 5.04 35.37
N GLY A 698 2.41 5.68 34.25
CA GLY A 698 2.63 5.19 32.87
C GLY A 698 1.38 5.31 31.99
N LYS A 699 1.57 5.20 30.67
CA LYS A 699 0.50 5.23 29.65
C LYS A 699 0.01 3.81 29.37
N GLY A 700 -0.75 3.24 30.29
CA GLY A 700 -1.34 1.90 30.21
C GLY A 700 -2.71 1.82 30.88
N SER A 701 -3.27 0.61 30.99
CA SER A 701 -4.52 0.36 31.71
C SER A 701 -4.26 0.25 33.21
N TYR A 702 -5.04 1.00 34.01
CA TYR A 702 -4.88 1.10 35.47
C TYR A 702 -5.82 0.13 36.17
N PHE A 703 -5.28 -0.61 37.13
CA PHE A 703 -6.03 -1.54 37.97
C PHE A 703 -5.67 -1.29 39.44
N ALA A 704 -6.67 -1.25 40.31
CA ALA A 704 -6.48 -0.95 41.72
C ALA A 704 -6.72 -2.19 42.59
N ARG A 705 -5.96 -2.30 43.68
CA ARG A 705 -6.22 -3.28 44.76
C ARG A 705 -7.57 -3.02 45.42
N ASP A 706 -7.87 -1.73 45.63
CA ASP A 706 -9.00 -1.27 46.42
C ASP A 706 -10.14 -0.74 45.52
N ALA A 707 -11.37 -1.20 45.77
CA ALA A 707 -12.54 -0.84 44.98
C ALA A 707 -12.90 0.65 45.09
N SER A 708 -12.66 1.27 46.25
CA SER A 708 -12.86 2.71 46.48
C SER A 708 -12.08 3.59 45.50
N TYR A 709 -10.81 3.26 45.20
CA TYR A 709 -10.02 3.97 44.20
C TYR A 709 -10.66 3.87 42.81
N SER A 710 -11.11 2.67 42.43
CA SER A 710 -11.78 2.46 41.13
C SER A 710 -13.13 3.16 41.04
N HIS A 711 -13.83 3.36 42.17
CA HIS A 711 -15.13 4.06 42.22
C HIS A 711 -15.02 5.52 41.76
N GLU A 712 -13.92 6.20 42.04
CA GLU A 712 -13.69 7.60 41.61
C GLU A 712 -13.70 7.75 40.08
N TYR A 713 -13.48 6.65 39.35
CA TYR A 713 -13.48 6.60 37.89
C TYR A 713 -14.76 5.95 37.30
N CYS A 714 -15.74 5.61 38.13
CA CYS A 714 -17.05 5.10 37.70
C CYS A 714 -18.04 6.26 37.47
N SER A 715 -18.74 6.26 36.34
CA SER A 715 -19.91 7.12 36.14
C SER A 715 -21.19 6.41 36.56
N SER A 716 -22.11 7.12 37.22
CA SER A 716 -23.42 6.57 37.61
C SER A 716 -24.47 6.83 36.53
N ARG A 717 -25.31 5.83 36.29
CA ARG A 717 -26.56 5.96 35.54
C ARG A 717 -27.71 5.68 36.51
N SER A 718 -28.48 6.70 36.84
CA SER A 718 -29.63 6.60 37.76
C SER A 718 -29.28 6.04 39.15
N GLY A 719 -28.10 6.38 39.69
CA GLY A 719 -27.65 5.95 41.03
C GLY A 719 -27.03 4.55 41.07
N ARG A 720 -26.89 3.88 39.92
CA ARG A 720 -26.17 2.61 39.77
C ARG A 720 -24.81 2.83 39.12
N TYR A 721 -23.81 2.18 39.68
CA TYR A 721 -22.43 2.21 39.22
C TYR A 721 -22.01 0.83 38.71
N SER A 722 -21.11 0.80 37.73
CA SER A 722 -20.53 -0.43 37.22
C SER A 722 -19.01 -0.40 37.30
N MET A 723 -18.40 -1.49 37.73
CA MET A 723 -16.94 -1.67 37.70
C MET A 723 -16.55 -3.10 37.33
N PHE A 724 -15.36 -3.26 36.78
CA PHE A 724 -14.81 -4.58 36.48
C PHE A 724 -13.95 -5.09 37.64
N VAL A 725 -13.97 -6.41 37.83
CA VAL A 725 -12.87 -7.13 38.49
C VAL A 725 -12.17 -7.97 37.44
N ALA A 726 -10.91 -7.64 37.18
CA ALA A 726 -10.09 -8.29 36.18
C ALA A 726 -9.07 -9.23 36.82
N GLN A 727 -8.79 -10.35 36.17
CA GLN A 727 -7.58 -11.13 36.43
C GLN A 727 -6.41 -10.48 35.70
N VAL A 728 -5.35 -10.14 36.44
CA VAL A 728 -4.21 -9.38 35.91
C VAL A 728 -2.91 -10.12 36.20
N LEU A 729 -2.13 -10.34 35.15
CA LEU A 729 -0.78 -10.91 35.22
C LEU A 729 0.24 -9.78 35.45
N ILE A 730 0.57 -9.56 36.71
CA ILE A 730 1.47 -8.46 37.14
C ILE A 730 2.92 -8.76 36.76
N GLY A 731 3.37 -10.00 36.94
CA GLY A 731 4.78 -10.36 36.73
C GLY A 731 5.72 -9.60 37.67
N ASP A 732 6.93 -9.30 37.19
CA ASP A 732 7.87 -8.43 37.90
C ASP A 732 7.54 -6.97 37.60
N PHE A 733 7.41 -6.15 38.64
CA PHE A 733 7.01 -4.76 38.53
C PHE A 733 8.10 -3.79 39.01
N VAL A 734 7.94 -2.52 38.65
CA VAL A 734 8.83 -1.41 39.01
C VAL A 734 8.00 -0.16 39.27
N GLN A 735 8.56 0.81 39.98
CA GLN A 735 7.90 2.10 40.19
C GLN A 735 7.56 2.77 38.85
N GLY A 736 6.33 3.23 38.72
CA GLY A 736 5.81 3.86 37.52
C GLY A 736 6.31 5.28 37.32
N ASN A 737 6.27 5.74 36.08
CA ASN A 737 6.61 7.11 35.69
C ASN A 737 5.66 7.57 34.56
N PRO A 738 5.21 8.83 34.55
CA PRO A 738 4.28 9.31 33.53
C PRO A 738 4.77 9.24 32.09
N GLU A 739 6.08 9.27 31.88
CA GLU A 739 6.70 9.19 30.55
C GLU A 739 6.76 7.77 29.98
N TYR A 740 6.50 6.75 30.79
CA TYR A 740 6.57 5.37 30.35
C TYR A 740 5.39 5.04 29.43
N CYS A 741 5.70 4.81 28.14
CA CYS A 741 4.78 4.19 27.17
C CYS A 741 4.87 2.65 27.15
N ARG A 742 5.83 2.08 27.89
CA ARG A 742 6.05 0.65 28.11
C ARG A 742 6.89 0.48 29.39
N PRO A 743 6.93 -0.71 30.01
CA PRO A 743 7.79 -0.93 31.17
C PRO A 743 9.27 -0.67 30.85
N PRO A 744 10.06 -0.09 31.77
CA PRO A 744 11.47 0.17 31.53
C PRO A 744 12.31 -1.12 31.52
N PRO A 745 13.54 -1.08 30.97
CA PRO A 745 14.48 -2.21 31.05
C PRO A 745 14.91 -2.49 32.48
N ARG A 746 15.17 -3.77 32.79
CA ARG A 746 15.63 -4.21 34.10
C ARG A 746 17.07 -3.77 34.34
N ALA A 747 17.35 -3.25 35.54
CA ALA A 747 18.67 -2.71 35.91
C ALA A 747 19.83 -3.72 35.74
N LYS A 748 19.56 -5.03 35.91
CA LYS A 748 20.58 -6.10 35.78
C LYS A 748 20.66 -6.73 34.39
N ASN A 749 19.73 -6.43 33.48
CA ASN A 749 19.69 -7.00 32.13
C ASN A 749 18.93 -6.07 31.17
N SER A 750 19.67 -5.24 30.42
CA SER A 750 19.13 -4.22 29.51
C SER A 750 18.28 -4.79 28.36
N ASN A 751 18.37 -6.10 28.09
CA ASN A 751 17.59 -6.77 27.05
C ASN A 751 16.22 -7.27 27.51
N ARG A 752 15.86 -7.08 28.79
CA ARG A 752 14.57 -7.53 29.34
C ARG A 752 13.86 -6.40 30.08
N LEU A 753 12.59 -6.18 29.76
CA LEU A 753 11.75 -5.19 30.40
C LEU A 753 11.13 -5.75 31.70
N TYR A 754 10.65 -4.86 32.57
CA TYR A 754 9.65 -5.23 33.59
C TYR A 754 8.32 -5.61 32.91
N ASP A 755 7.41 -6.25 33.65
CA ASP A 755 6.13 -6.72 33.13
C ASP A 755 4.98 -5.72 33.42
N SER A 756 5.10 -4.92 34.48
CA SER A 756 4.13 -3.89 34.85
C SER A 756 4.77 -2.75 35.64
N CYS A 757 4.04 -1.64 35.82
CA CYS A 757 4.44 -0.52 36.67
C CYS A 757 3.47 -0.36 37.85
N VAL A 758 3.97 0.11 38.99
CA VAL A 758 3.16 0.32 40.22
C VAL A 758 3.38 1.70 40.82
N ASP A 759 2.47 2.13 41.68
CA ASP A 759 2.60 3.35 42.49
C ASP A 759 3.73 3.25 43.53
N ASP A 760 3.75 2.16 44.30
CA ASP A 760 4.74 1.88 45.34
C ASP A 760 5.30 0.45 45.18
N PRO A 761 6.60 0.27 44.94
CA PRO A 761 7.22 -1.07 44.86
C PRO A 761 7.15 -1.91 46.15
N THR A 762 6.88 -1.30 47.31
CA THR A 762 6.87 -1.98 48.62
C THR A 762 5.49 -2.49 49.01
N ASP A 763 4.45 -1.67 48.88
CA ASP A 763 3.03 -2.06 49.02
C ASP A 763 2.19 -1.50 47.86
N PRO A 764 2.21 -2.14 46.68
CA PRO A 764 1.55 -1.60 45.49
C PRO A 764 0.02 -1.64 45.63
N SER A 765 -0.61 -0.48 45.46
CA SER A 765 -2.07 -0.30 45.45
C SER A 765 -2.63 -0.11 44.04
N ILE A 766 -1.81 0.38 43.11
CA ILE A 766 -2.14 0.64 41.71
C ILE A 766 -1.18 -0.12 40.80
N PHE A 767 -1.72 -0.76 39.77
CA PHE A 767 -0.98 -1.53 38.77
C PHE A 767 -1.30 -1.00 37.37
N VAL A 768 -0.26 -0.64 36.62
CA VAL A 768 -0.36 -0.17 35.24
C VAL A 768 0.13 -1.25 34.30
N ILE A 769 -0.77 -1.70 33.42
CA ILE A 769 -0.56 -2.78 32.47
C ILE A 769 -0.56 -2.22 31.04
N PHE A 770 0.49 -2.53 30.28
CA PHE A 770 0.69 -1.96 28.93
C PHE A 770 0.18 -2.90 27.82
N GLU A 771 0.17 -4.21 28.08
CA GLU A 771 -0.25 -5.23 27.12
C GLU A 771 -1.61 -5.81 27.53
N LYS A 772 -2.62 -5.68 26.65
CA LYS A 772 -3.99 -6.13 26.95
C LYS A 772 -4.11 -7.64 27.20
N GLN A 773 -3.19 -8.44 26.64
CA GLN A 773 -3.16 -9.89 26.85
C GLN A 773 -2.79 -10.29 28.29
N GLN A 774 -2.25 -9.38 29.09
CA GLN A 774 -1.99 -9.60 30.53
C GLN A 774 -3.25 -9.48 31.38
N VAL A 775 -4.40 -9.15 30.79
CA VAL A 775 -5.65 -8.89 31.51
C VAL A 775 -6.78 -9.73 30.95
N TYR A 776 -7.60 -10.28 31.83
CA TYR A 776 -8.89 -10.90 31.51
C TYR A 776 -10.00 -10.24 32.33
N PRO A 777 -11.04 -9.64 31.70
CA PRO A 777 -12.19 -9.10 32.42
C PRO A 777 -13.01 -10.26 32.98
N ALA A 778 -12.81 -10.59 34.26
CA ALA A 778 -13.36 -11.81 34.85
C ALA A 778 -14.80 -11.63 35.34
N TYR A 779 -15.09 -10.49 35.96
CA TYR A 779 -16.40 -10.17 36.51
C TYR A 779 -16.76 -8.71 36.29
N ILE A 780 -18.06 -8.43 36.21
CA ILE A 780 -18.63 -7.10 36.27
C ILE A 780 -19.58 -6.98 37.46
N LEU A 781 -19.41 -5.91 38.22
CA LEU A 781 -20.26 -5.56 39.35
C LEU A 781 -21.18 -4.41 38.96
N GLU A 782 -22.46 -4.52 39.29
CA GLU A 782 -23.35 -3.37 39.43
C GLU A 782 -23.69 -3.17 40.91
N TYR A 783 -23.53 -1.94 41.41
CA TYR A 783 -23.71 -1.61 42.82
C TYR A 783 -24.32 -0.21 43.00
N SER A 784 -24.96 0.01 44.14
CA SER A 784 -25.63 1.26 44.51
C SER A 784 -25.44 1.59 45.99
N VAL A 785 -25.74 2.82 46.37
CA VAL A 785 -25.74 3.22 47.78
C VAL A 785 -26.82 2.44 48.55
N GLU A 786 -26.51 2.06 49.78
CA GLU A 786 -27.29 1.13 50.63
C GLU A 786 -28.77 1.53 50.83
N THR A 787 -29.13 2.81 50.69
CA THR A 787 -30.52 3.30 50.80
C THR A 787 -31.48 2.78 49.70
N SER A 788 -30.98 2.15 48.64
CA SER A 788 -31.78 1.73 47.47
C SER A 788 -31.91 0.21 47.30
N CYS A 789 -31.44 -0.60 48.26
CA CYS A 789 -31.60 -2.06 48.21
C CYS A 789 -32.94 -2.49 48.80
N VAL A 790 -33.96 -2.65 47.94
CA VAL A 790 -35.18 -3.37 48.32
C VAL A 790 -34.84 -4.86 48.35
N VAL A 791 -34.97 -5.47 49.53
CA VAL A 791 -34.93 -6.92 49.73
C VAL A 791 -36.15 -7.51 49.03
N LEU A 792 -35.92 -8.36 48.04
CA LEU A 792 -36.93 -9.26 47.45
C LEU A 792 -36.45 -10.70 47.58
#